data_AF-A0A8T4CVH6-F1
#
_entry.id   AF-A0A8T4CVH6-F1
#
_cell.length_a   1.000
_cell.length_b   1.000
_cell.length_c   1.000
_cell.angle_alpha   90.00
_cell.angle_beta   90.00
_cell.angle_gamma   90.00
#
_symmetry.space_group_name_H-M   'P 1'
#
loop_
_entity.id
_entity.type
_entity.pdbx_description
1 polymer ?
#
loop_
_entity_poly.entity_id
_entity_poly.type
_entity_poly.pdbx_seq_one_letter_code
_entity_poly.pdbx_strand_id
1 'polypeptide(L)'
;MKQMLRIGVLAAVISQIAPAQAATVTEWSSSKTYETAGTVVSYQGQLYSNKWWTTNDNPSLSGQWGVWAKVSGAVITPAPTLAPTTKPSVAPTNAPTAAPIVTSAPTVTNCSAAAWNSGTAYTTGQSVSYNGRIYKAQWWTRGNVPSENVGVGLPWLDLGVCAANVTPSAAPTVAPTLQATVSPVPTVVASIKPTATPMSTVAPTIKPTATSAPTVAPTIKPSATPTATPTVKPTATPVANNIVPPRALTLEQPGDIGTLRTAQLRSFNHTPFQSTGYWVQPGDTLVVNYVYSGLAPNKQPEIWLHSIDDDTWNYDSDQKIKLNVGSNTIVSNVKGAVYVAAFNQPTGGELKVEIVSGGRVMPRFVLGQHTPANWQAMLAAYGDAPYGELVGNRIMLTATMEKVKKHVDDPVALMTLWDQIVGLANEQYGLKAGNATPHIPTPHRFHYVELPPYDGWMYSWQYRMASASADGAIRPVLNSKTLREDGWGPWHELGHQYQMSTFTWTDQTEVTVNLTSAYVQRALGQPSRYEVEGTWTNTFAYLKQGTRDFAAQKDLFVRATMFWQLDLAFGRDFYAKLGANYRNLPAAQRPSGDDAEKQMFIVETSRVAGYDLTPFFNAWGIPVTATTQTKLNGMALKTLTDPIWLNRDSNVAYKFY
;
A
#
# COMPACT_ATOMS: atom_id res chain seq x y z
N MET A 1 17.43 -31.23 26.30
CA MET A 1 16.46 -31.80 27.25
C MET A 1 15.85 -30.66 28.04
N LYS A 2 14.52 -30.68 28.29
CA LYS A 2 13.76 -29.66 29.04
C LYS A 2 13.75 -28.27 28.34
N GLN A 3 12.71 -27.44 28.45
CA GLN A 3 11.49 -27.58 29.26
C GLN A 3 10.24 -27.08 28.50
N MET A 4 9.10 -27.74 28.69
CA MET A 4 7.79 -27.35 28.13
C MET A 4 6.97 -26.52 29.13
N LEU A 5 6.02 -25.76 28.58
CA LEU A 5 4.76 -25.28 29.19
C LEU A 5 4.82 -24.45 30.49
N ARG A 6 4.22 -23.25 30.42
CA ARG A 6 3.30 -22.73 31.46
C ARG A 6 2.45 -21.58 30.91
N ILE A 7 1.18 -21.87 30.64
CA ILE A 7 0.12 -20.85 30.55
C ILE A 7 -0.40 -20.65 31.98
N GLY A 8 -0.55 -19.40 32.42
CA GLY A 8 -0.98 -19.06 33.78
C GLY A 8 -2.11 -18.03 33.78
N VAL A 9 -3.26 -18.41 34.34
CA VAL A 9 -4.38 -17.50 34.62
C VAL A 9 -4.04 -16.67 35.86
N LEU A 10 -4.38 -15.39 35.85
CA LEU A 10 -4.40 -14.54 37.05
C LEU A 10 -5.64 -13.64 37.03
N ALA A 11 -6.41 -13.72 38.10
CA ALA A 11 -7.57 -12.88 38.35
C ALA A 11 -7.34 -11.98 39.57
N ALA A 12 -7.96 -10.81 39.54
CA ALA A 12 -8.13 -9.79 40.58
C ALA A 12 -7.37 -9.95 41.92
N VAL A 13 -6.52 -8.95 42.23
CA VAL A 13 -6.33 -8.46 43.60
C VAL A 13 -6.66 -6.97 43.61
N ILE A 14 -7.65 -6.58 44.41
CA ILE A 14 -7.94 -5.18 44.74
C ILE A 14 -7.31 -4.90 46.10
N SER A 15 -6.54 -3.81 46.20
CA SER A 15 -6.08 -3.28 47.49
C SER A 15 -6.22 -1.76 47.50
N GLN A 16 -6.48 -1.19 48.67
CA GLN A 16 -6.98 0.17 48.83
C GLN A 16 -5.86 1.22 48.89
N ILE A 17 -6.17 2.46 48.51
CA ILE A 17 -5.35 3.65 48.81
C ILE A 17 -6.27 4.70 49.46
N ALA A 18 -5.81 5.26 50.58
CA ALA A 18 -6.50 6.31 51.35
C ALA A 18 -6.33 7.69 50.68
N PRO A 19 -7.10 8.75 51.04
CA PRO A 19 -7.19 9.95 50.22
C PRO A 19 -5.91 10.79 50.26
N ALA A 20 -5.32 11.01 49.08
CA ALA A 20 -4.21 11.93 48.86
C ALA A 20 -4.70 13.34 48.46
N GLN A 21 -3.83 14.34 48.60
CA GLN A 21 -4.12 15.75 48.30
C GLN A 21 -4.52 15.96 46.83
N ALA A 22 -5.32 17.00 46.59
CA ALA A 22 -5.75 17.40 45.24
C ALA A 22 -4.57 17.97 44.42
N ALA A 23 -3.82 17.08 43.77
CA ALA A 23 -2.77 17.45 42.84
C ALA A 23 -3.34 18.24 41.65
N THR A 24 -2.75 19.39 41.35
CA THR A 24 -3.14 20.25 40.22
C THR A 24 -2.71 19.63 38.90
N VAL A 25 -3.60 18.86 38.28
CA VAL A 25 -3.37 18.24 36.97
C VAL A 25 -3.15 19.31 35.90
N THR A 26 -1.99 19.28 35.24
CA THR A 26 -1.64 20.22 34.16
C THR A 26 -2.36 19.89 32.86
N GLU A 27 -2.73 20.91 32.09
CA GLU A 27 -3.24 20.71 30.73
C GLU A 27 -2.18 20.07 29.81
N TRP A 28 -2.64 19.25 28.87
CA TRP A 28 -1.80 18.63 27.86
C TRP A 28 -1.27 19.67 26.86
N SER A 29 0.03 19.62 26.57
CA SER A 29 0.66 20.42 25.52
C SER A 29 1.37 19.51 24.51
N SER A 30 1.08 19.75 23.23
CA SER A 30 1.76 19.13 22.09
C SER A 30 3.28 19.35 22.10
N SER A 31 3.75 20.46 22.67
CA SER A 31 5.18 20.81 22.73
C SER A 31 5.89 20.31 24.00
N LYS A 32 5.24 19.50 24.84
CA LYS A 32 5.80 18.98 26.09
C LYS A 32 6.06 17.48 26.00
N THR A 33 7.21 17.05 26.50
CA THR A 33 7.55 15.64 26.68
C THR A 33 7.02 15.12 28.02
N TYR A 34 6.46 13.92 28.02
CA TYR A 34 5.92 13.20 29.16
C TYR A 34 6.68 11.88 29.30
N GLU A 35 7.80 11.92 30.01
CA GLU A 35 8.78 10.82 30.04
C GLU A 35 8.36 9.68 30.97
N THR A 36 7.87 10.02 32.16
CA THR A 36 7.41 9.05 33.16
C THR A 36 6.01 8.54 32.82
N ALA A 37 5.83 7.22 32.71
CA ALA A 37 4.51 6.60 32.57
C ALA A 37 3.64 6.86 33.81
N GLY A 38 2.34 7.02 33.60
CA GLY A 38 1.36 7.37 34.64
C GLY A 38 1.20 8.87 34.90
N THR A 39 1.91 9.75 34.17
CA THR A 39 1.74 11.20 34.24
C THR A 39 0.35 11.59 33.75
N VAL A 40 -0.46 12.19 34.63
CA VAL A 40 -1.84 12.60 34.32
C VAL A 40 -1.86 14.02 33.75
N VAL A 41 -2.66 14.23 32.71
CA VAL A 41 -2.94 15.53 32.08
C VAL A 41 -4.45 15.72 31.87
N SER A 42 -4.89 16.97 31.76
CA SER A 42 -6.22 17.32 31.28
C SER A 42 -6.19 17.69 29.79
N TYR A 43 -7.18 17.24 29.02
CA TYR A 43 -7.37 17.62 27.62
C TYR A 43 -8.85 17.55 27.26
N GLN A 44 -9.39 18.61 26.63
CA GLN A 44 -10.80 18.72 26.25
C GLN A 44 -11.78 18.39 27.41
N GLY A 45 -11.46 18.84 28.63
CA GLY A 45 -12.29 18.60 29.82
C GLY A 45 -12.30 17.15 30.33
N GLN A 46 -11.37 16.30 29.89
CA GLN A 46 -11.22 14.91 30.31
C GLN A 46 -9.78 14.65 30.82
N LEU A 47 -9.60 13.65 31.69
CA LEU A 47 -8.28 13.27 32.20
C LEU A 47 -7.70 12.06 31.46
N TYR A 48 -6.40 12.13 31.18
CA TYR A 48 -5.65 11.08 30.50
C TYR A 48 -4.31 10.86 31.21
N SER A 49 -3.82 9.62 31.23
CA SER A 49 -2.46 9.27 31.68
C SER A 49 -1.65 8.63 30.56
N ASN A 50 -0.37 8.93 30.44
CA ASN A 50 0.49 8.28 29.45
C ASN A 50 0.86 6.86 29.92
N LYS A 51 0.87 5.89 29.00
CA LYS A 51 1.27 4.50 29.26
C LYS A 51 2.79 4.32 29.16
N TRP A 52 3.47 5.19 28.42
CA TRP A 52 4.92 5.25 28.22
C TRP A 52 5.33 6.67 27.77
N TRP A 53 6.61 6.86 27.42
CA TRP A 53 7.16 8.14 26.93
C TRP A 53 6.38 8.70 25.73
N THR A 54 6.10 10.01 25.70
CA THR A 54 5.47 10.69 24.55
C THR A 54 5.80 12.18 24.46
N THR A 55 5.85 12.69 23.23
CA THR A 55 5.74 14.12 22.88
C THR A 55 4.75 14.23 21.72
N ASN A 56 3.88 15.25 21.71
CA ASN A 56 2.94 15.55 20.63
C ASN A 56 1.81 14.51 20.32
N ASP A 57 1.80 13.30 20.91
CA ASP A 57 0.67 12.38 20.74
C ASP A 57 -0.60 12.92 21.40
N ASN A 58 -1.69 13.01 20.63
CA ASN A 58 -2.95 13.59 21.10
C ASN A 58 -3.72 12.62 22.03
N PRO A 59 -4.11 13.04 23.25
CA PRO A 59 -4.80 12.17 24.19
C PRO A 59 -6.17 11.68 23.72
N SER A 60 -6.97 12.51 23.03
CA SER A 60 -8.33 12.11 22.60
C SER A 60 -8.35 11.20 21.37
N LEU A 61 -7.21 11.03 20.69
CA LEU A 61 -7.03 10.10 19.57
C LEU A 61 -6.37 8.77 19.98
N SER A 62 -5.97 8.63 21.24
CA SER A 62 -5.36 7.40 21.75
C SER A 62 -6.44 6.34 22.05
N GLY A 63 -6.61 5.38 21.14
CA GLY A 63 -7.40 4.17 21.36
C GLY A 63 -6.75 3.22 22.38
N GLN A 64 -7.27 1.98 22.48
CA GLN A 64 -6.77 0.99 23.45
C GLN A 64 -5.24 0.73 23.35
N TRP A 65 -4.69 0.80 22.14
CA TRP A 65 -3.25 0.67 21.86
C TRP A 65 -2.48 2.00 21.79
N GLY A 66 -3.16 3.16 21.86
CA GLY A 66 -2.52 4.48 21.79
C GLY A 66 -1.77 4.86 23.08
N VAL A 67 -0.92 5.88 23.04
CA VAL A 67 -0.02 6.19 24.18
C VAL A 67 -0.76 6.67 25.43
N TRP A 68 -1.90 7.35 25.26
CA TRP A 68 -2.71 7.81 26.39
C TRP A 68 -3.80 6.80 26.76
N ALA A 69 -4.02 6.62 28.06
CA ALA A 69 -5.18 5.96 28.65
C ALA A 69 -6.14 7.03 29.19
N LYS A 70 -7.45 6.90 28.94
CA LYS A 70 -8.45 7.77 29.56
C LYS A 70 -8.68 7.34 31.01
N VAL A 71 -8.56 8.27 31.96
CA VAL A 71 -8.75 7.98 33.39
C VAL A 71 -10.24 7.97 33.72
N SER A 72 -10.81 6.78 33.96
CA SER A 72 -12.23 6.61 34.27
C SER A 72 -12.58 7.01 35.69
N GLY A 73 -13.63 7.83 35.87
CA GLY A 73 -14.23 8.14 37.18
C GLY A 73 -14.12 9.60 37.63
N ALA A 74 -13.26 10.41 37.00
CA ALA A 74 -13.11 11.83 37.33
C ALA A 74 -13.95 12.73 36.41
N VAL A 75 -15.07 13.25 36.91
CA VAL A 75 -15.77 14.39 36.30
C VAL A 75 -15.28 15.66 36.99
N ILE A 76 -14.62 16.55 36.23
CA ILE A 76 -14.26 17.88 36.72
C ILE A 76 -15.45 18.83 36.54
N THR A 77 -16.07 19.23 37.65
CA THR A 77 -17.08 20.29 37.67
C THR A 77 -16.42 21.62 37.28
N PRO A 78 -16.89 22.33 36.25
CA PRO A 78 -16.24 23.56 35.80
C PRO A 78 -16.41 24.69 36.81
N ALA A 79 -15.29 25.31 37.21
CA ALA A 79 -15.29 26.59 37.92
C ALA A 79 -15.75 27.73 36.99
N PRO A 80 -16.38 28.80 37.51
CA PRO A 80 -17.05 29.80 36.68
C PRO A 80 -16.08 30.62 35.83
N THR A 81 -16.37 30.71 34.53
CA THR A 81 -15.66 31.59 33.59
C THR A 81 -16.31 32.98 33.59
N LEU A 82 -15.51 34.04 33.75
CA LEU A 82 -15.98 35.42 33.62
C LEU A 82 -16.18 35.80 32.15
N ALA A 83 -17.27 36.53 31.87
CA ALA A 83 -17.74 36.78 30.51
C ALA A 83 -16.95 37.88 29.77
N PRO A 84 -16.61 37.71 28.47
CA PRO A 84 -16.28 38.82 27.59
C PRO A 84 -17.56 39.57 27.21
N THR A 85 -17.53 40.91 27.27
CA THR A 85 -18.67 41.75 26.88
C THR A 85 -18.74 41.93 25.36
N THR A 86 -19.97 42.00 24.83
CA THR A 86 -20.25 42.46 23.47
C THR A 86 -20.99 43.80 23.52
N LYS A 87 -20.65 44.72 22.61
CA LYS A 87 -21.51 45.87 22.26
C LYS A 87 -21.91 45.72 20.78
N PRO A 88 -23.21 45.77 20.43
CA PRO A 88 -23.68 45.40 19.10
C PRO A 88 -23.76 46.58 18.12
N SER A 89 -23.93 46.26 16.84
CA SER A 89 -24.64 47.10 15.87
C SER A 89 -25.44 46.23 14.89
N VAL A 90 -26.46 46.84 14.27
CA VAL A 90 -27.59 46.24 13.52
C VAL A 90 -27.85 47.06 12.24
N ALA A 91 -28.55 46.63 11.18
CA ALA A 91 -29.06 45.29 10.83
C ALA A 91 -29.07 45.04 9.28
N PRO A 92 -30.19 44.95 8.53
CA PRO A 92 -30.59 43.64 7.96
C PRO A 92 -30.74 43.55 6.42
N THR A 93 -31.12 42.33 6.02
CA THR A 93 -32.09 41.93 4.97
C THR A 93 -31.60 41.44 3.59
N ASN A 94 -32.38 40.46 3.09
CA ASN A 94 -32.60 40.02 1.70
C ASN A 94 -31.53 39.19 0.95
N ALA A 95 -31.98 38.02 0.49
CA ALA A 95 -31.34 37.20 -0.54
C ALA A 95 -32.00 37.49 -1.91
N PRO A 96 -31.27 37.24 -3.01
CA PRO A 96 -31.89 36.69 -4.22
C PRO A 96 -31.15 35.44 -4.75
N THR A 97 -31.74 34.78 -5.74
CA THR A 97 -31.34 33.43 -6.19
C THR A 97 -30.55 33.43 -7.51
N ALA A 98 -29.45 32.66 -7.52
CA ALA A 98 -28.74 32.01 -8.64
C ALA A 98 -28.41 32.77 -9.95
N ALA A 99 -27.11 32.72 -10.31
CA ALA A 99 -26.62 32.71 -11.69
C ALA A 99 -25.29 31.90 -11.75
N PRO A 100 -24.94 31.23 -12.86
CA PRO A 100 -23.71 30.43 -12.97
C PRO A 100 -22.47 31.31 -13.20
N ILE A 101 -21.37 31.00 -12.53
CA ILE A 101 -20.08 31.69 -12.75
C ILE A 101 -19.27 30.93 -13.81
N VAL A 102 -18.85 31.64 -14.85
CA VAL A 102 -17.99 31.14 -15.93
C VAL A 102 -16.55 31.02 -15.44
N THR A 103 -15.90 29.88 -15.70
CA THR A 103 -14.47 29.66 -15.39
C THR A 103 -13.56 30.43 -16.36
N SER A 104 -13.08 31.59 -15.94
CA SER A 104 -11.96 32.27 -16.60
C SER A 104 -10.63 31.54 -16.33
N ALA A 105 -9.72 31.59 -17.30
CA ALA A 105 -8.37 31.03 -17.16
C ALA A 105 -7.56 31.77 -16.07
N PRO A 106 -6.64 31.10 -15.37
CA PRO A 106 -5.94 31.69 -14.21
C PRO A 106 -5.01 32.83 -14.62
N THR A 107 -5.25 34.03 -14.06
CA THR A 107 -4.37 35.18 -14.20
C THR A 107 -3.15 35.09 -13.28
N VAL A 108 -1.96 35.16 -13.85
CA VAL A 108 -0.70 35.22 -13.09
C VAL A 108 -0.72 36.45 -12.17
N THR A 109 -0.52 36.24 -10.87
CA THR A 109 -0.59 37.31 -9.86
C THR A 109 0.80 37.55 -9.28
N ASN A 110 1.25 38.81 -9.30
CA ASN A 110 2.56 39.19 -8.75
C ASN A 110 2.60 39.08 -7.23
N CYS A 111 3.79 38.89 -6.67
CA CYS A 111 4.01 38.52 -5.26
C CYS A 111 3.82 39.71 -4.28
N SER A 112 2.59 40.25 -4.16
CA SER A 112 2.29 41.46 -3.37
C SER A 112 1.79 41.17 -1.95
N ALA A 113 1.71 39.91 -1.53
CA ALA A 113 1.30 39.54 -0.17
C ALA A 113 2.49 39.46 0.78
N ALA A 114 2.32 39.95 2.01
CA ALA A 114 3.34 39.90 3.05
C ALA A 114 3.77 38.45 3.36
N ALA A 115 5.04 38.26 3.71
CA ALA A 115 5.56 36.95 4.07
C ALA A 115 4.81 36.36 5.29
N TRP A 116 4.49 35.08 5.24
CA TRP A 116 3.84 34.40 6.36
C TRP A 116 4.74 34.37 7.60
N ASN A 117 4.15 34.69 8.76
CA ASN A 117 4.81 34.70 10.05
C ASN A 117 4.01 33.87 11.06
N SER A 118 4.64 32.87 11.68
CA SER A 118 4.00 31.97 12.64
C SER A 118 3.44 32.68 13.88
N GLY A 119 4.03 33.79 14.28
CA GLY A 119 3.58 34.64 15.39
C GLY A 119 2.38 35.52 15.06
N THR A 120 2.04 35.71 13.78
CA THR A 120 0.92 36.54 13.33
C THR A 120 -0.37 35.72 13.22
N ALA A 121 -1.49 36.29 13.69
CA ALA A 121 -2.81 35.72 13.48
C ALA A 121 -3.42 36.31 12.19
N TYR A 122 -3.94 35.44 11.34
CA TYR A 122 -4.56 35.78 10.06
C TYR A 122 -6.05 35.41 10.08
N THR A 123 -6.88 36.18 9.38
CA THR A 123 -8.34 36.05 9.33
C THR A 123 -8.84 35.81 7.91
N THR A 124 -10.09 35.32 7.76
CA THR A 124 -10.71 34.98 6.47
C THR A 124 -10.45 36.03 5.40
N GLY A 125 -9.85 35.61 4.29
CA GLY A 125 -9.59 36.44 3.13
C GLY A 125 -8.20 37.09 3.08
N GLN A 126 -7.50 37.19 4.21
CA GLN A 126 -6.11 37.70 4.21
C GLN A 126 -5.18 36.76 3.46
N SER A 127 -4.23 37.32 2.72
CA SER A 127 -3.27 36.54 1.91
C SER A 127 -1.83 36.76 2.36
N VAL A 128 -1.01 35.73 2.21
CA VAL A 128 0.41 35.67 2.60
C VAL A 128 1.26 35.04 1.50
N SER A 129 2.55 35.37 1.44
CA SER A 129 3.54 34.64 0.62
C SER A 129 4.31 33.64 1.48
N TYR A 130 4.48 32.41 0.98
CA TYR A 130 5.28 31.36 1.63
C TYR A 130 5.82 30.37 0.57
N ASN A 131 7.08 29.95 0.67
CA ASN A 131 7.74 29.02 -0.25
C ASN A 131 7.43 29.24 -1.75
N GLY A 132 7.49 30.51 -2.19
CA GLY A 132 7.27 30.89 -3.60
C GLY A 132 5.81 30.89 -4.08
N ARG A 133 4.82 30.69 -3.18
CA ARG A 133 3.38 30.67 -3.48
C ARG A 133 2.61 31.69 -2.64
N ILE A 134 1.43 32.06 -3.12
CA ILE A 134 0.47 32.88 -2.37
C ILE A 134 -0.59 31.96 -1.74
N TYR A 135 -0.88 32.15 -0.46
CA TYR A 135 -1.95 31.46 0.25
C TYR A 135 -2.93 32.45 0.84
N LYS A 136 -4.22 32.08 0.91
CA LYS A 136 -5.31 32.88 1.46
C LYS A 136 -5.95 32.16 2.64
N ALA A 137 -6.07 32.83 3.78
CA ALA A 137 -6.68 32.25 4.97
C ALA A 137 -8.20 32.04 4.75
N GLN A 138 -8.68 30.84 5.06
CA GLN A 138 -10.11 30.47 4.97
C GLN A 138 -10.86 30.88 6.25
N TRP A 139 -10.23 30.77 7.41
CA TRP A 139 -10.70 31.24 8.72
C TRP A 139 -9.53 31.69 9.60
N TRP A 140 -9.81 32.01 10.87
CA TRP A 140 -8.78 32.42 11.82
C TRP A 140 -7.69 31.35 11.96
N THR A 141 -6.44 31.74 11.83
CA THR A 141 -5.27 30.85 11.97
C THR A 141 -4.04 31.59 12.48
N ARG A 142 -3.23 30.91 13.29
CA ARG A 142 -1.94 31.38 13.80
C ARG A 142 -1.01 30.17 13.92
N GLY A 143 0.24 30.28 13.48
CA GLY A 143 1.21 29.19 13.55
C GLY A 143 1.03 28.03 12.53
N ASN A 144 -0.14 27.84 11.91
CA ASN A 144 -0.31 26.84 10.86
C ASN A 144 0.47 27.21 9.58
N VAL A 145 1.48 26.41 9.23
CA VAL A 145 2.32 26.60 8.04
C VAL A 145 1.48 26.46 6.75
N PRO A 146 1.47 27.46 5.83
CA PRO A 146 0.52 27.47 4.72
C PRO A 146 0.60 26.28 3.75
N SER A 147 1.81 25.80 3.44
CA SER A 147 2.00 24.65 2.53
C SER A 147 1.58 23.30 3.11
N GLU A 148 1.44 23.21 4.43
CA GLU A 148 1.10 21.98 5.16
C GLU A 148 -0.39 21.92 5.55
N ASN A 149 -1.08 23.06 5.48
CA ASN A 149 -2.41 23.26 6.04
C ASN A 149 -3.36 23.82 4.97
N VAL A 150 -3.32 23.24 3.76
CA VAL A 150 -4.06 23.70 2.57
C VAL A 150 -5.14 22.70 2.12
N GLY A 151 -6.35 23.21 1.85
CA GLY A 151 -7.44 22.43 1.23
C GLY A 151 -8.81 22.63 1.90
N VAL A 152 -9.81 21.85 1.47
CA VAL A 152 -11.15 21.87 2.08
C VAL A 152 -11.06 21.38 3.53
N GLY A 153 -11.49 22.20 4.49
CA GLY A 153 -11.39 21.88 5.91
C GLY A 153 -10.04 22.23 6.56
N LEU A 154 -9.12 22.88 5.83
CA LEU A 154 -7.83 23.35 6.35
C LEU A 154 -7.69 24.89 6.21
N PRO A 155 -6.95 25.57 7.11
CA PRO A 155 -7.02 27.03 7.26
C PRO A 155 -6.50 27.85 6.08
N TRP A 156 -5.77 27.25 5.13
CA TRP A 156 -5.25 27.97 3.96
C TRP A 156 -5.81 27.45 2.63
N LEU A 157 -5.91 28.35 1.65
CA LEU A 157 -6.18 28.07 0.25
C LEU A 157 -4.99 28.55 -0.57
N ASP A 158 -4.30 27.64 -1.27
CA ASP A 158 -3.23 27.97 -2.20
C ASP A 158 -3.80 28.66 -3.45
N LEU A 159 -3.24 29.81 -3.80
CA LEU A 159 -3.60 30.60 -4.98
C LEU A 159 -2.56 30.48 -6.11
N GLY A 160 -1.52 29.67 -5.92
CA GLY A 160 -0.51 29.36 -6.93
C GLY A 160 0.84 30.07 -6.73
N VAL A 161 1.73 29.86 -7.70
CA VAL A 161 3.13 30.33 -7.68
C VAL A 161 3.24 31.82 -8.02
N CYS A 162 4.20 32.51 -7.37
CA CYS A 162 4.59 33.85 -7.73
C CYS A 162 5.50 33.86 -8.96
N ALA A 163 5.30 34.84 -9.87
CA ALA A 163 6.35 35.27 -10.78
C ALA A 163 7.36 36.15 -10.03
N ALA A 164 8.66 35.95 -10.27
CA ALA A 164 9.72 36.80 -9.73
C ALA A 164 10.03 37.95 -10.71
N ASN A 165 10.24 39.17 -10.17
CA ASN A 165 10.68 40.30 -10.97
C ASN A 165 12.13 40.09 -11.45
N VAL A 166 12.29 39.68 -12.71
CA VAL A 166 13.58 39.82 -13.41
C VAL A 166 13.78 41.27 -13.83
N THR A 167 14.85 41.90 -13.34
CA THR A 167 15.33 43.18 -13.87
C THR A 167 15.86 42.98 -15.30
N PRO A 168 15.50 43.84 -16.27
CA PRO A 168 15.97 43.68 -17.64
C PRO A 168 17.46 44.00 -17.76
N SER A 169 18.29 42.98 -17.97
CA SER A 169 19.68 43.14 -18.39
C SER A 169 19.76 43.35 -19.91
N ALA A 170 20.80 44.05 -20.37
CA ALA A 170 20.85 44.61 -21.72
C ALA A 170 20.95 43.56 -22.84
N ALA A 171 20.33 43.86 -23.99
CA ALA A 171 20.31 42.98 -25.16
C ALA A 171 21.62 43.06 -25.97
N PRO A 172 22.18 41.91 -26.43
CA PRO A 172 23.29 41.90 -27.38
C PRO A 172 22.81 42.28 -28.78
N THR A 173 23.48 43.26 -29.41
CA THR A 173 23.16 43.71 -30.77
C THR A 173 24.03 42.98 -31.80
N VAL A 174 23.42 42.33 -32.79
CA VAL A 174 24.08 41.89 -34.03
C VAL A 174 23.17 42.23 -35.21
N ALA A 175 23.70 42.92 -36.22
CA ALA A 175 22.96 43.36 -37.40
C ALA A 175 22.95 42.31 -38.52
N PRO A 176 21.92 42.27 -39.38
CA PRO A 176 21.85 41.33 -40.50
C PRO A 176 22.73 41.77 -41.68
N THR A 177 23.29 40.80 -42.40
CA THR A 177 23.91 40.99 -43.73
C THR A 177 23.21 40.08 -44.75
N LEU A 178 23.06 40.59 -45.98
CA LEU A 178 22.30 39.95 -47.07
C LEU A 178 23.24 39.60 -48.23
N GLN A 179 23.16 38.40 -48.80
CA GLN A 179 23.33 38.26 -50.26
C GLN A 179 22.79 36.95 -50.88
N ALA A 180 22.63 37.03 -52.20
CA ALA A 180 21.74 36.30 -53.09
C ALA A 180 22.15 34.87 -53.52
N THR A 181 21.13 34.00 -53.61
CA THR A 181 20.80 33.00 -54.66
C THR A 181 21.82 32.45 -55.66
N VAL A 182 21.71 31.13 -55.95
CA VAL A 182 21.55 30.56 -57.32
C VAL A 182 20.83 29.19 -57.26
N SER A 183 20.23 28.75 -58.39
CA SER A 183 19.58 27.42 -58.59
C SER A 183 19.56 27.09 -60.10
N PRO A 184 19.68 25.81 -60.53
CA PRO A 184 18.52 24.91 -60.83
C PRO A 184 18.70 23.48 -60.21
N VAL A 185 17.73 22.55 -60.03
CA VAL A 185 16.52 22.07 -60.77
C VAL A 185 16.89 21.13 -61.96
N PRO A 186 16.20 20.00 -62.27
CA PRO A 186 14.99 19.32 -61.71
C PRO A 186 15.32 17.87 -61.13
N THR A 187 14.47 16.83 -60.93
CA THR A 187 13.23 16.36 -61.61
C THR A 187 12.42 15.31 -60.79
N VAL A 188 11.09 15.24 -61.05
CA VAL A 188 10.04 14.23 -60.68
C VAL A 188 10.12 13.50 -59.32
N VAL A 189 9.14 13.54 -58.40
CA VAL A 189 7.66 13.75 -58.41
C VAL A 189 6.82 12.58 -58.95
N ALA A 190 6.04 11.98 -58.04
CA ALA A 190 4.74 11.36 -58.31
C ALA A 190 3.84 11.53 -57.06
N SER A 191 2.59 11.97 -57.25
CA SER A 191 1.62 12.23 -56.15
C SER A 191 0.20 12.26 -56.72
N ILE A 192 -0.79 11.68 -56.02
CA ILE A 192 -2.21 12.08 -56.11
C ILE A 192 -3.03 11.62 -54.89
N LYS A 193 -4.04 12.44 -54.54
CA LYS A 193 -5.06 12.35 -53.47
C LYS A 193 -6.06 13.51 -53.73
N PRO A 194 -7.31 13.55 -53.21
CA PRO A 194 -8.32 12.54 -52.87
C PRO A 194 -9.52 12.60 -53.88
N THR A 195 -10.74 12.16 -53.52
CA THR A 195 -11.93 13.06 -53.31
C THR A 195 -13.29 12.31 -53.19
N ALA A 196 -14.21 12.89 -52.40
CA ALA A 196 -15.68 12.73 -52.33
C ALA A 196 -16.36 11.45 -51.76
N THR A 197 -17.38 11.71 -50.93
CA THR A 197 -18.57 10.89 -50.64
C THR A 197 -19.79 11.49 -51.38
N PRO A 198 -20.92 10.78 -51.50
CA PRO A 198 -22.06 11.07 -50.60
C PRO A 198 -22.91 9.82 -50.20
N MET A 199 -24.08 10.08 -49.58
CA MET A 199 -25.15 9.16 -49.14
C MET A 199 -25.75 8.29 -50.30
N SER A 200 -26.57 7.25 -50.10
CA SER A 200 -27.61 7.05 -49.07
C SER A 200 -28.17 5.60 -48.92
N THR A 201 -28.75 5.31 -47.75
CA THR A 201 -29.91 4.40 -47.44
C THR A 201 -30.28 3.19 -48.33
N VAL A 202 -30.48 2.01 -47.69
CA VAL A 202 -31.80 1.29 -47.57
C VAL A 202 -31.66 0.05 -46.66
N ALA A 203 -32.76 -0.34 -45.99
CA ALA A 203 -33.00 -1.58 -45.22
C ALA A 203 -34.54 -1.82 -45.14
N PRO A 204 -35.10 -2.88 -44.50
CA PRO A 204 -34.56 -4.17 -44.00
C PRO A 204 -34.97 -5.37 -44.92
N THR A 205 -35.51 -6.58 -44.60
CA THR A 205 -36.08 -7.26 -43.39
C THR A 205 -36.33 -8.78 -43.60
N ILE A 206 -36.29 -9.62 -42.53
CA ILE A 206 -36.90 -10.99 -42.31
C ILE A 206 -36.64 -12.17 -43.31
N LYS A 207 -36.66 -13.49 -42.96
CA LYS A 207 -36.54 -14.31 -41.71
C LYS A 207 -36.11 -15.78 -42.11
N PRO A 208 -36.44 -16.94 -41.45
CA PRO A 208 -35.43 -17.99 -41.21
C PRO A 208 -35.70 -19.34 -41.91
N THR A 209 -34.77 -20.28 -41.78
CA THR A 209 -35.05 -21.74 -41.80
C THR A 209 -34.08 -22.44 -40.86
N ALA A 210 -34.50 -23.53 -40.21
CA ALA A 210 -33.69 -24.33 -39.28
C ALA A 210 -33.42 -25.73 -39.85
N THR A 211 -32.45 -26.47 -39.29
CA THR A 211 -32.58 -27.87 -38.81
C THR A 211 -31.22 -28.45 -38.37
N SER A 212 -31.26 -29.38 -37.40
CA SER A 212 -30.23 -30.36 -36.97
C SER A 212 -28.81 -29.91 -36.58
N ALA A 213 -28.44 -30.25 -35.34
CA ALA A 213 -27.05 -30.46 -34.88
C ALA A 213 -26.57 -31.89 -35.30
N PRO A 214 -25.31 -32.37 -35.05
CA PRO A 214 -24.67 -32.36 -33.72
C PRO A 214 -23.13 -32.20 -33.64
N THR A 215 -22.65 -32.10 -32.39
CA THR A 215 -21.30 -32.49 -31.89
C THR A 215 -20.04 -31.90 -32.51
N VAL A 216 -19.58 -30.75 -31.97
CA VAL A 216 -18.14 -30.49 -31.70
C VAL A 216 -18.04 -29.77 -30.33
N ALA A 217 -17.08 -30.14 -29.49
CA ALA A 217 -16.85 -29.48 -28.19
C ALA A 217 -15.90 -28.26 -28.36
N PRO A 218 -16.29 -27.03 -27.93
CA PRO A 218 -15.44 -25.86 -28.06
C PRO A 218 -14.49 -25.69 -26.87
N THR A 219 -13.23 -26.11 -27.02
CA THR A 219 -12.16 -25.84 -26.04
C THR A 219 -11.71 -24.38 -26.14
N ILE A 220 -12.48 -23.47 -25.53
CA ILE A 220 -12.15 -22.03 -25.52
C ILE A 220 -10.97 -21.77 -24.57
N LYS A 221 -9.75 -21.71 -25.12
CA LYS A 221 -8.56 -21.20 -24.43
C LYS A 221 -8.67 -19.67 -24.30
N PRO A 222 -8.71 -19.08 -23.09
CA PRO A 222 -8.68 -17.62 -22.94
C PRO A 222 -7.29 -17.09 -23.33
N SER A 223 -7.21 -16.38 -24.46
CA SER A 223 -5.97 -15.77 -24.97
C SER A 223 -6.03 -14.24 -24.85
N ALA A 224 -6.16 -13.75 -23.62
CA ALA A 224 -6.11 -12.32 -23.31
C ALA A 224 -4.65 -11.85 -23.23
N THR A 225 -4.03 -11.52 -24.37
CA THR A 225 -2.75 -10.80 -24.39
C THR A 225 -2.97 -9.36 -23.89
N PRO A 226 -2.38 -8.94 -22.75
CA PRO A 226 -2.61 -7.60 -22.22
C PRO A 226 -1.96 -6.54 -23.13
N THR A 227 -2.75 -5.60 -23.61
CA THR A 227 -2.27 -4.44 -24.38
C THR A 227 -1.35 -3.59 -23.49
N ALA A 228 -0.10 -3.39 -23.92
CA ALA A 228 0.83 -2.51 -23.22
C ALA A 228 0.48 -1.03 -23.46
N THR A 229 0.47 -0.22 -22.40
CA THR A 229 0.37 1.25 -22.43
C THR A 229 1.04 1.80 -21.14
N PRO A 230 1.40 3.09 -21.07
CA PRO A 230 2.80 3.40 -20.78
C PRO A 230 3.07 3.75 -19.31
N THR A 231 3.56 2.78 -18.54
CA THR A 231 4.56 3.10 -17.51
C THR A 231 5.87 3.44 -18.21
N VAL A 232 6.64 4.42 -17.73
CA VAL A 232 8.01 4.68 -18.20
C VAL A 232 8.92 3.55 -17.69
N LYS A 233 8.85 2.38 -18.33
CA LYS A 233 9.79 1.29 -18.14
C LYS A 233 11.18 1.81 -18.56
N PRO A 234 12.22 1.68 -17.73
CA PRO A 234 13.60 1.81 -18.19
C PRO A 234 13.82 0.79 -19.30
N THR A 235 13.82 1.27 -20.55
CA THR A 235 14.09 0.46 -21.74
C THR A 235 15.58 0.48 -21.96
N ALA A 236 16.30 -0.01 -20.95
CA ALA A 236 17.64 -0.52 -21.15
C ALA A 236 17.51 -1.70 -22.10
N THR A 237 18.09 -1.57 -23.30
CA THR A 237 18.54 -2.72 -24.09
C THR A 237 19.38 -3.61 -23.16
N PRO A 238 19.24 -4.95 -23.18
CA PRO A 238 20.07 -5.83 -22.35
C PRO A 238 21.56 -5.53 -22.55
N VAL A 239 22.20 -4.98 -21.51
CA VAL A 239 23.60 -4.55 -21.58
C VAL A 239 24.47 -5.79 -21.49
N ALA A 240 24.92 -6.25 -22.65
CA ALA A 240 25.65 -7.51 -22.76
C ALA A 240 26.81 -7.59 -21.76
N ASN A 241 26.83 -8.68 -20.99
CA ASN A 241 27.92 -9.11 -20.11
C ASN A 241 28.26 -8.25 -18.88
N ASN A 242 27.56 -7.14 -18.58
CA ASN A 242 27.84 -6.45 -17.32
C ASN A 242 27.27 -7.22 -16.11
N ILE A 243 28.15 -7.86 -15.34
CA ILE A 243 27.81 -8.51 -14.05
C ILE A 243 28.06 -7.61 -12.83
N VAL A 244 28.63 -6.41 -13.02
CA VAL A 244 28.93 -5.46 -11.94
C VAL A 244 27.72 -4.55 -11.72
N PRO A 245 27.14 -4.48 -10.51
CA PRO A 245 26.05 -3.57 -10.21
C PRO A 245 26.45 -2.10 -10.42
N PRO A 246 25.59 -1.24 -10.99
CA PRO A 246 25.91 0.15 -11.22
C PRO A 246 26.11 0.90 -9.89
N ARG A 247 27.22 1.63 -9.76
CA ARG A 247 27.49 2.45 -8.56
C ARG A 247 26.55 3.64 -8.43
N ALA A 248 26.05 4.18 -9.56
CA ALA A 248 25.08 5.26 -9.61
C ALA A 248 23.67 4.73 -9.89
N LEU A 249 22.71 5.12 -9.03
CA LEU A 249 21.30 4.81 -9.13
C LEU A 249 20.49 6.11 -9.27
N THR A 250 19.60 6.16 -10.26
CA THR A 250 18.49 7.13 -10.23
C THR A 250 17.34 6.48 -9.48
N LEU A 251 16.94 7.07 -8.36
CA LEU A 251 16.01 6.43 -7.44
C LEU A 251 14.58 6.47 -7.96
N GLU A 252 13.89 5.34 -7.85
CA GLU A 252 12.45 5.29 -7.87
C GLU A 252 11.89 6.13 -6.71
N GLN A 253 10.75 6.79 -6.94
CA GLN A 253 10.07 7.65 -5.97
C GLN A 253 8.69 7.03 -5.67
N PRO A 254 8.63 5.96 -4.85
CA PRO A 254 7.39 5.21 -4.61
C PRO A 254 6.43 5.90 -3.63
N GLY A 255 6.83 7.00 -3.00
CA GLY A 255 6.02 7.70 -2.02
C GLY A 255 6.25 7.25 -0.58
N ASP A 256 5.31 7.66 0.26
CA ASP A 256 5.29 7.33 1.67
C ASP A 256 4.64 5.96 1.91
N ILE A 257 5.43 5.04 2.46
CA ILE A 257 5.09 3.66 2.84
C ILE A 257 3.75 3.51 3.56
N GLY A 258 3.43 4.41 4.50
CA GLY A 258 2.24 4.31 5.34
C GLY A 258 0.99 4.85 4.65
N THR A 259 1.15 5.89 3.82
CA THR A 259 0.06 6.62 3.15
C THR A 259 -0.79 5.70 2.27
N LEU A 260 -0.17 5.00 1.31
CA LEU A 260 -0.92 4.12 0.40
C LEU A 260 -1.42 2.85 1.11
N ARG A 261 -0.63 2.28 2.04
CA ARG A 261 -1.05 1.16 2.90
C ARG A 261 -2.35 1.48 3.65
N THR A 262 -2.40 2.61 4.35
CA THR A 262 -3.57 3.03 5.14
C THR A 262 -4.76 3.38 4.24
N ALA A 263 -4.54 3.98 3.07
CA ALA A 263 -5.60 4.19 2.09
C ALA A 263 -6.12 2.88 1.46
N GLN A 264 -5.31 1.81 1.45
CA GLN A 264 -5.67 0.47 1.01
C GLN A 264 -6.26 -0.44 2.10
N LEU A 265 -6.30 0.02 3.35
CA LEU A 265 -6.78 -0.73 4.53
C LEU A 265 -5.92 -1.94 4.92
N ARG A 266 -4.63 -1.94 4.55
CA ARG A 266 -3.69 -3.04 4.82
C ARG A 266 -2.85 -2.80 6.07
N SER A 267 -2.36 -3.87 6.70
CA SER A 267 -1.66 -3.80 8.00
C SER A 267 -0.19 -3.41 7.92
N PHE A 268 0.50 -3.79 6.83
CA PHE A 268 1.97 -3.73 6.75
C PHE A 268 2.48 -2.69 5.76
N ASN A 269 3.48 -1.92 6.18
CA ASN A 269 4.34 -1.12 5.30
C ASN A 269 5.11 -2.08 4.38
N HIS A 270 5.36 -1.68 3.14
CA HIS A 270 6.29 -2.39 2.26
C HIS A 270 7.70 -1.85 2.40
N THR A 271 8.71 -2.59 1.93
CA THR A 271 10.10 -2.13 2.02
C THR A 271 10.29 -0.78 1.30
N PRO A 272 11.05 0.16 1.89
CA PRO A 272 11.51 1.35 1.18
C PRO A 272 12.73 1.07 0.28
N PHE A 273 13.28 -0.15 0.32
CA PHE A 273 14.57 -0.49 -0.27
C PHE A 273 14.57 -0.52 -1.81
N GLN A 274 15.63 0.07 -2.35
CA GLN A 274 16.15 -0.16 -3.68
C GLN A 274 17.54 -0.79 -3.55
N SER A 275 17.69 -2.00 -4.08
CA SER A 275 18.93 -2.77 -4.03
C SER A 275 20.04 -2.13 -4.85
N THR A 276 21.24 -2.03 -4.26
CA THR A 276 22.46 -1.54 -4.92
C THR A 276 23.34 -2.68 -5.47
N GLY A 277 23.27 -3.89 -4.91
CA GLY A 277 24.18 -4.99 -5.23
C GLY A 277 25.54 -4.94 -4.53
N TYR A 278 25.67 -4.07 -3.52
CA TYR A 278 26.86 -3.97 -2.67
C TYR A 278 26.57 -4.46 -1.25
N TRP A 279 27.61 -4.91 -0.55
CA TRP A 279 27.60 -5.26 0.87
C TRP A 279 28.84 -4.72 1.60
N VAL A 280 28.74 -4.66 2.93
CA VAL A 280 29.78 -4.17 3.84
C VAL A 280 29.89 -5.04 5.09
N GLN A 281 31.01 -4.90 5.80
CA GLN A 281 31.29 -5.47 7.12
C GLN A 281 31.80 -4.36 8.06
N PRO A 282 31.86 -4.60 9.40
CA PRO A 282 32.32 -3.59 10.35
C PRO A 282 33.73 -3.08 10.01
N GLY A 283 33.90 -1.75 10.05
CA GLY A 283 35.14 -1.05 9.69
C GLY A 283 35.25 -0.65 8.20
N ASP A 284 34.40 -1.16 7.31
CA ASP A 284 34.36 -0.68 5.92
C ASP A 284 33.93 0.78 5.86
N THR A 285 34.50 1.53 4.91
CA THR A 285 34.05 2.90 4.58
C THR A 285 33.39 2.94 3.22
N LEU A 286 32.17 3.46 3.15
CA LEU A 286 31.50 3.90 1.93
C LEU A 286 31.67 5.41 1.76
N VAL A 287 31.83 5.88 0.53
CA VAL A 287 31.63 7.28 0.16
C VAL A 287 30.44 7.32 -0.79
N VAL A 288 29.38 8.03 -0.38
CA VAL A 288 28.09 8.08 -1.08
C VAL A 288 27.75 9.52 -1.44
N ASN A 289 27.77 9.83 -2.72
CA ASN A 289 27.33 11.10 -3.26
C ASN A 289 25.82 11.08 -3.49
N TYR A 290 25.10 12.12 -3.07
CA TYR A 290 23.66 12.25 -3.30
C TYR A 290 23.34 13.63 -3.87
N VAL A 291 22.61 13.65 -5.00
CA VAL A 291 22.16 14.88 -5.66
C VAL A 291 20.70 14.73 -6.11
N TYR A 292 20.02 15.86 -6.31
CA TYR A 292 18.71 15.90 -6.96
C TYR A 292 18.65 16.99 -8.04
N SER A 293 17.71 16.84 -8.96
CA SER A 293 17.33 17.85 -9.95
C SER A 293 15.86 18.25 -9.76
N GLY A 294 15.45 19.43 -10.22
CA GLY A 294 14.07 19.89 -10.09
C GLY A 294 13.68 20.25 -8.66
N LEU A 295 12.48 19.83 -8.22
CA LEU A 295 11.96 20.12 -6.89
C LEU A 295 12.65 19.28 -5.81
N ALA A 296 13.08 19.94 -4.74
CA ALA A 296 13.68 19.31 -3.57
C ALA A 296 12.73 18.28 -2.93
N PRO A 297 13.21 17.09 -2.56
CA PRO A 297 12.40 16.08 -1.88
C PRO A 297 12.04 16.50 -0.45
N ASN A 298 10.85 16.09 0.03
CA ASN A 298 10.39 16.39 1.39
C ASN A 298 10.95 15.44 2.45
N LYS A 299 11.50 14.29 2.04
CA LYS A 299 12.27 13.36 2.87
C LYS A 299 13.62 13.08 2.21
N GLN A 300 14.72 13.19 2.95
CA GLN A 300 16.02 12.76 2.44
C GLN A 300 15.99 11.24 2.16
N PRO A 301 16.62 10.74 1.08
CA PRO A 301 16.89 9.32 0.95
C PRO A 301 17.92 8.88 1.99
N GLU A 302 17.92 7.60 2.31
CA GLU A 302 18.77 7.04 3.37
C GLU A 302 19.54 5.82 2.85
N ILE A 303 20.76 5.60 3.34
CA ILE A 303 21.46 4.32 3.21
C ILE A 303 21.08 3.46 4.42
N TRP A 304 20.55 2.27 4.17
CA TRP A 304 20.30 1.26 5.20
C TRP A 304 21.26 0.10 4.96
N LEU A 305 22.05 -0.24 5.98
CA LEU A 305 23.00 -1.35 5.95
C LEU A 305 22.36 -2.52 6.70
N HIS A 306 21.75 -3.42 5.94
CA HIS A 306 20.82 -4.43 6.45
C HIS A 306 21.45 -5.81 6.52
N SER A 307 21.44 -6.44 7.70
CA SER A 307 21.77 -7.86 7.83
C SER A 307 20.51 -8.70 7.69
N ILE A 308 20.56 -9.74 6.85
CA ILE A 308 19.50 -10.76 6.84
C ILE A 308 19.45 -11.57 8.14
N ASP A 309 20.42 -11.40 9.04
CA ASP A 309 20.41 -11.98 10.40
C ASP A 309 19.59 -11.13 11.40
N ASP A 310 18.95 -10.02 10.97
CA ASP A 310 18.13 -9.15 11.82
C ASP A 310 16.72 -9.76 12.00
N ASP A 311 16.40 -10.29 13.19
CA ASP A 311 15.06 -10.80 13.58
C ASP A 311 14.24 -9.78 14.41
N THR A 312 14.52 -8.48 14.26
CA THR A 312 13.67 -7.42 14.81
C THR A 312 12.51 -7.07 13.86
N TRP A 313 11.50 -6.40 14.40
CA TRP A 313 10.23 -6.19 13.71
C TRP A 313 10.22 -5.02 12.72
N ASN A 314 11.17 -4.08 12.79
CA ASN A 314 11.23 -2.92 11.88
C ASN A 314 12.63 -2.66 11.28
N TYR A 315 13.44 -3.72 11.15
CA TYR A 315 14.87 -3.63 10.84
C TYR A 315 15.61 -2.72 11.84
N ASP A 316 15.37 -2.94 13.12
CA ASP A 316 15.84 -2.08 14.22
C ASP A 316 17.34 -2.28 14.53
N SER A 317 18.01 -3.28 13.94
CA SER A 317 19.47 -3.45 14.03
C SER A 317 20.24 -2.80 12.87
N ASP A 318 19.58 -2.44 11.76
CA ASP A 318 20.21 -1.80 10.61
C ASP A 318 20.90 -0.48 10.98
N GLN A 319 22.09 -0.26 10.42
CA GLN A 319 22.69 1.07 10.44
C GLN A 319 22.03 1.94 9.36
N LYS A 320 21.26 2.95 9.80
CA LYS A 320 20.45 3.84 8.94
C LYS A 320 21.07 5.24 8.89
N ILE A 321 21.40 5.74 7.69
CA ILE A 321 22.11 7.00 7.48
C ILE A 321 21.33 7.90 6.50
N LYS A 322 20.92 9.09 6.95
CA LYS A 322 20.32 10.12 6.10
C LYS A 322 21.36 10.77 5.20
N LEU A 323 21.07 10.87 3.90
CA LEU A 323 21.98 11.45 2.91
C LEU A 323 21.78 12.97 2.78
N ASN A 324 22.82 13.72 3.13
CA ASN A 324 22.94 15.13 2.79
C ASN A 324 23.28 15.27 1.30
N VAL A 325 22.94 16.41 0.70
CA VAL A 325 23.32 16.72 -0.69
C VAL A 325 24.84 16.86 -0.79
N GLY A 326 25.45 16.22 -1.78
CA GLY A 326 26.89 16.07 -1.92
C GLY A 326 27.41 14.76 -1.32
N SER A 327 28.67 14.77 -0.90
CA SER A 327 29.38 13.57 -0.43
C SER A 327 29.09 13.25 1.04
N ASN A 328 28.74 12.00 1.33
CA ASN A 328 28.53 11.45 2.67
C ASN A 328 29.51 10.30 2.89
N THR A 329 30.32 10.37 3.95
CA THR A 329 31.24 9.28 4.34
C THR A 329 30.60 8.45 5.43
N ILE A 330 30.47 7.14 5.21
CA ILE A 330 29.78 6.21 6.10
C ILE A 330 30.76 5.10 6.50
N VAL A 331 31.09 4.99 7.79
CA VAL A 331 31.81 3.84 8.33
C VAL A 331 30.78 2.82 8.81
N SER A 332 30.87 1.58 8.32
CA SER A 332 29.96 0.50 8.74
C SER A 332 30.31 0.00 10.13
N ASN A 333 29.31 -0.18 10.99
CA ASN A 333 29.42 -0.94 12.24
C ASN A 333 28.76 -2.33 12.16
N VAL A 334 28.13 -2.67 11.02
CA VAL A 334 27.41 -3.93 10.79
C VAL A 334 27.95 -4.71 9.59
N LYS A 335 27.59 -6.00 9.51
CA LYS A 335 27.70 -6.85 8.32
C LYS A 335 26.35 -6.84 7.61
N GLY A 336 26.25 -6.29 6.41
CA GLY A 336 24.95 -6.09 5.75
C GLY A 336 25.02 -5.73 4.27
N ALA A 337 23.92 -5.97 3.57
CA ALA A 337 23.67 -5.48 2.22
C ALA A 337 23.37 -3.97 2.25
N VAL A 338 23.83 -3.25 1.22
CA VAL A 338 23.64 -1.80 1.10
C VAL A 338 22.37 -1.53 0.29
N TYR A 339 21.36 -0.95 0.93
CA TYR A 339 20.13 -0.48 0.28
C TYR A 339 20.04 1.04 0.30
N VAL A 340 19.41 1.62 -0.74
CA VAL A 340 18.90 3.00 -0.67
C VAL A 340 17.42 2.95 -0.31
N ALA A 341 17.03 3.57 0.79
CA ALA A 341 15.64 3.75 1.18
C ALA A 341 15.11 5.09 0.64
N ALA A 342 13.95 5.07 -0.01
CA ALA A 342 13.31 6.26 -0.58
C ALA A 342 11.83 6.38 -0.18
N PHE A 343 11.42 7.59 0.22
CA PHE A 343 10.11 7.87 0.82
C PHE A 343 9.34 9.01 0.13
N ASN A 344 9.84 9.49 -1.02
CA ASN A 344 9.29 10.64 -1.74
C ASN A 344 8.30 10.17 -2.80
N GLN A 345 7.19 10.90 -2.97
CA GLN A 345 6.35 10.81 -4.16
C GLN A 345 7.10 11.43 -5.35
N PRO A 346 6.79 11.06 -6.62
CA PRO A 346 7.47 11.61 -7.79
C PRO A 346 7.34 13.14 -7.86
N THR A 347 8.44 13.87 -7.64
CA THR A 347 8.43 15.35 -7.59
C THR A 347 8.47 16.01 -8.97
N GLY A 348 8.61 15.21 -10.04
CA GLY A 348 9.01 15.68 -11.37
C GLY A 348 10.52 15.94 -11.50
N GLY A 349 11.27 15.87 -10.40
CA GLY A 349 12.73 15.86 -10.37
C GLY A 349 13.32 14.44 -10.29
N GLU A 350 14.62 14.32 -10.56
CA GLU A 350 15.36 13.08 -10.32
C GLU A 350 16.06 13.12 -8.96
N LEU A 351 16.09 11.99 -8.25
CA LEU A 351 16.98 11.76 -7.11
C LEU A 351 18.09 10.80 -7.56
N LYS A 352 19.36 11.12 -7.33
CA LYS A 352 20.50 10.31 -7.79
C LYS A 352 21.48 10.06 -6.64
N VAL A 353 21.76 8.78 -6.39
CA VAL A 353 22.70 8.32 -5.35
C VAL A 353 23.80 7.51 -6.01
N GLU A 354 25.05 7.80 -5.66
CA GLU A 354 26.24 7.18 -6.22
C GLU A 354 27.17 6.69 -5.10
N ILE A 355 27.45 5.39 -5.08
CA ILE A 355 28.47 4.80 -4.20
C ILE A 355 29.84 5.04 -4.85
N VAL A 356 30.38 6.24 -4.69
CA VAL A 356 31.65 6.71 -5.26
C VAL A 356 32.81 5.77 -4.93
N SER A 357 32.91 5.32 -3.68
CA SER A 357 33.92 4.33 -3.26
C SER A 357 33.44 3.45 -2.10
N GLY A 358 34.17 2.36 -1.87
CA GLY A 358 33.80 1.32 -0.90
C GLY A 358 32.75 0.35 -1.44
N GLY A 359 32.31 -0.57 -0.58
CA GLY A 359 31.33 -1.60 -0.87
C GLY A 359 31.92 -2.77 -1.68
N ARG A 360 31.76 -3.99 -1.18
CA ARG A 360 32.06 -5.22 -1.92
C ARG A 360 30.86 -5.60 -2.79
N VAL A 361 31.09 -6.18 -3.96
CA VAL A 361 30.00 -6.65 -4.83
C VAL A 361 29.40 -7.95 -4.29
N MET A 362 28.09 -8.14 -4.48
CA MET A 362 27.40 -9.43 -4.31
C MET A 362 26.58 -9.79 -5.58
N PRO A 363 26.27 -11.08 -5.82
CA PRO A 363 25.41 -11.49 -6.93
C PRO A 363 24.02 -10.85 -6.87
N ARG A 364 23.69 -10.05 -7.89
CA ARG A 364 22.42 -9.31 -8.00
C ARG A 364 21.77 -9.55 -9.36
N PHE A 365 20.87 -10.53 -9.43
CA PHE A 365 20.03 -10.72 -10.60
C PHE A 365 18.98 -9.60 -10.71
N VAL A 366 18.65 -9.17 -11.93
CA VAL A 366 17.61 -8.18 -12.19
C VAL A 366 16.81 -8.61 -13.41
N LEU A 367 15.51 -8.81 -13.23
CA LEU A 367 14.63 -9.32 -14.28
C LEU A 367 14.57 -8.35 -15.48
N GLY A 368 14.81 -8.87 -16.68
CA GLY A 368 14.81 -8.08 -17.91
C GLY A 368 16.06 -7.22 -18.15
N GLN A 369 17.06 -7.28 -17.26
CA GLN A 369 18.41 -6.73 -17.50
C GLN A 369 19.45 -7.85 -17.62
N HIS A 370 19.34 -8.89 -16.79
CA HIS A 370 20.30 -10.00 -16.71
C HIS A 370 19.71 -11.31 -17.28
N THR A 371 20.58 -12.16 -17.82
CA THR A 371 20.26 -13.53 -18.30
C THR A 371 20.71 -14.60 -17.30
N PRO A 372 20.29 -15.87 -17.44
CA PRO A 372 20.80 -16.96 -16.62
C PRO A 372 22.32 -17.15 -16.75
N ALA A 373 22.91 -16.83 -17.91
CA ALA A 373 24.36 -16.85 -18.10
C ALA A 373 25.06 -15.74 -17.29
N ASN A 374 24.47 -14.54 -17.19
CA ASN A 374 24.99 -13.48 -16.32
C ASN A 374 24.90 -13.87 -14.84
N TRP A 375 23.83 -14.56 -14.44
CA TRP A 375 23.68 -15.08 -13.08
C TRP A 375 24.76 -16.10 -12.71
N GLN A 376 25.04 -17.08 -13.58
CA GLN A 376 26.13 -18.03 -13.34
C GLN A 376 27.50 -17.33 -13.29
N ALA A 377 27.72 -16.30 -14.13
CA ALA A 377 28.94 -15.49 -14.05
C ALA A 377 29.03 -14.65 -12.77
N MET A 378 27.92 -14.15 -12.23
CA MET A 378 27.88 -13.49 -10.91
C MET A 378 28.21 -14.46 -9.77
N LEU A 379 27.65 -15.68 -9.79
CA LEU A 379 27.95 -16.71 -8.79
C LEU A 379 29.41 -17.17 -8.86
N ALA A 380 30.03 -17.18 -10.05
CA ALA A 380 31.44 -17.47 -10.23
C ALA A 380 32.37 -16.33 -9.77
N ALA A 381 31.99 -15.06 -10.00
CA ALA A 381 32.82 -13.90 -9.68
C ALA A 381 32.67 -13.38 -8.24
N TYR A 382 31.48 -13.54 -7.65
CA TYR A 382 31.12 -12.95 -6.34
C TYR A 382 30.47 -13.96 -5.39
N GLY A 383 30.62 -15.26 -5.66
CA GLY A 383 30.03 -16.34 -4.86
C GLY A 383 30.57 -16.48 -3.43
N ASP A 384 31.54 -15.65 -3.02
CA ASP A 384 32.05 -15.59 -1.65
C ASP A 384 31.46 -14.41 -0.85
N ALA A 385 30.57 -13.62 -1.45
CA ALA A 385 29.72 -12.68 -0.73
C ALA A 385 28.78 -13.43 0.24
N PRO A 386 28.39 -12.85 1.39
CA PRO A 386 27.53 -13.51 2.36
C PRO A 386 26.10 -13.72 1.84
N TYR A 387 25.65 -12.87 0.92
CA TYR A 387 24.27 -12.83 0.42
C TYR A 387 24.24 -12.85 -1.10
N GLY A 388 23.13 -13.34 -1.66
CA GLY A 388 22.78 -13.18 -3.06
C GLY A 388 21.34 -12.72 -3.21
N GLU A 389 21.04 -12.04 -4.31
CA GLU A 389 19.79 -11.28 -4.45
C GLU A 389 19.21 -11.35 -5.86
N LEU A 390 17.87 -11.37 -5.93
CA LEU A 390 17.11 -11.36 -7.17
C LEU A 390 16.04 -10.26 -7.13
N VAL A 391 16.08 -9.34 -8.10
CA VAL A 391 15.21 -8.16 -8.17
C VAL A 391 14.23 -8.29 -9.33
N GLY A 392 12.94 -8.35 -9.02
CA GLY A 392 11.82 -8.27 -9.97
C GLY A 392 11.26 -6.85 -10.10
N ASN A 393 10.15 -6.71 -10.84
CA ASN A 393 9.45 -5.43 -10.96
C ASN A 393 8.61 -5.13 -9.72
N ARG A 394 8.16 -6.17 -9.00
CA ARG A 394 7.24 -6.05 -7.84
C ARG A 394 7.76 -6.67 -6.55
N ILE A 395 8.75 -7.55 -6.61
CA ILE A 395 9.31 -8.21 -5.43
C ILE A 395 10.82 -8.40 -5.55
N MET A 396 11.50 -8.43 -4.41
CA MET A 396 12.93 -8.67 -4.26
C MET A 396 13.15 -9.85 -3.30
N LEU A 397 14.08 -10.75 -3.62
CA LEU A 397 14.44 -11.91 -2.80
C LEU A 397 15.90 -11.76 -2.36
N THR A 398 16.18 -11.80 -1.06
CA THR A 398 17.55 -11.74 -0.51
C THR A 398 17.77 -12.92 0.42
N ALA A 399 18.83 -13.69 0.19
CA ALA A 399 19.14 -14.90 0.96
C ALA A 399 20.65 -15.10 1.15
N THR A 400 21.03 -16.01 2.04
CA THR A 400 22.42 -16.44 2.20
C THR A 400 22.95 -17.03 0.90
N MET A 401 24.24 -16.85 0.65
CA MET A 401 24.88 -17.43 -0.54
C MET A 401 24.80 -18.97 -0.59
N GLU A 402 24.63 -19.65 0.55
CA GLU A 402 24.33 -21.09 0.58
C GLU A 402 22.99 -21.37 -0.10
N LYS A 403 21.88 -20.78 0.37
CA LYS A 403 20.54 -21.08 -0.16
C LYS A 403 20.36 -20.58 -1.58
N VAL A 404 20.97 -19.44 -1.92
CA VAL A 404 21.01 -18.90 -3.27
C VAL A 404 21.67 -19.88 -4.24
N LYS A 405 22.87 -20.41 -3.93
CA LYS A 405 23.55 -21.42 -4.75
C LYS A 405 22.82 -22.77 -4.80
N LYS A 406 22.03 -23.09 -3.78
CA LYS A 406 21.40 -24.42 -3.59
C LYS A 406 20.01 -24.55 -4.22
N HIS A 407 19.20 -23.48 -4.18
CA HIS A 407 17.77 -23.56 -4.53
C HIS A 407 17.38 -22.76 -5.79
N VAL A 408 18.14 -21.74 -6.19
CA VAL A 408 17.85 -20.95 -7.40
C VAL A 408 18.12 -21.76 -8.65
N ASP A 409 17.05 -22.07 -9.38
CA ASP A 409 17.05 -22.85 -10.63
C ASP A 409 17.23 -21.97 -11.87
N ASP A 410 16.20 -21.22 -12.25
CA ASP A 410 16.24 -20.22 -13.32
C ASP A 410 15.78 -18.87 -12.75
N PRO A 411 16.68 -17.87 -12.62
CA PRO A 411 16.35 -16.58 -12.05
C PRO A 411 15.37 -15.77 -12.93
N VAL A 412 15.31 -16.02 -14.24
CA VAL A 412 14.32 -15.40 -15.12
C VAL A 412 12.94 -16.00 -14.85
N ALA A 413 12.83 -17.34 -14.83
CA ALA A 413 11.58 -18.03 -14.58
C ALA A 413 11.03 -17.73 -13.18
N LEU A 414 11.90 -17.79 -12.16
CA LEU A 414 11.56 -17.48 -10.77
C LEU A 414 11.00 -16.07 -10.61
N MET A 415 11.74 -15.04 -11.05
CA MET A 415 11.30 -13.65 -10.85
C MET A 415 10.10 -13.28 -11.73
N THR A 416 9.94 -13.91 -12.90
CA THR A 416 8.74 -13.76 -13.74
C THR A 416 7.51 -14.35 -13.04
N LEU A 417 7.64 -15.54 -12.45
CA LEU A 417 6.58 -16.20 -11.68
C LEU A 417 6.22 -15.39 -10.43
N TRP A 418 7.21 -14.87 -9.71
CA TRP A 418 7.01 -14.02 -8.54
C TRP A 418 6.29 -12.70 -8.89
N ASP A 419 6.69 -12.01 -9.96
CA ASP A 419 5.96 -10.82 -10.44
C ASP A 419 4.53 -11.17 -10.90
N GLN A 420 4.31 -12.35 -11.49
CA GLN A 420 2.97 -12.85 -11.83
C GLN A 420 2.12 -13.11 -10.57
N ILE A 421 2.67 -13.74 -9.53
CA ILE A 421 1.99 -14.04 -8.26
C ILE A 421 1.58 -12.74 -7.56
N VAL A 422 2.46 -11.74 -7.51
CA VAL A 422 2.10 -10.39 -7.01
C VAL A 422 1.05 -9.74 -7.93
N GLY A 423 1.11 -9.96 -9.24
CA GLY A 423 0.05 -9.57 -10.17
C GLY A 423 -1.33 -10.14 -9.82
N LEU A 424 -1.39 -11.43 -9.48
CA LEU A 424 -2.61 -12.14 -9.09
C LEU A 424 -3.18 -11.66 -7.74
N ALA A 425 -2.32 -11.38 -6.75
CA ALA A 425 -2.75 -10.77 -5.49
C ALA A 425 -3.32 -9.35 -5.69
N ASN A 426 -2.71 -8.55 -6.58
CA ASN A 426 -3.28 -7.26 -6.98
C ASN A 426 -4.64 -7.41 -7.69
N GLU A 427 -4.79 -8.42 -8.57
CA GLU A 427 -6.06 -8.72 -9.25
C GLU A 427 -7.17 -9.03 -8.22
N GLN A 428 -6.92 -9.98 -7.31
CA GLN A 428 -7.86 -10.43 -6.28
C GLN A 428 -8.36 -9.29 -5.38
N TYR A 429 -7.49 -8.36 -4.99
CA TYR A 429 -7.85 -7.24 -4.12
C TYR A 429 -8.30 -6.00 -4.88
N GLY A 430 -8.43 -6.05 -6.22
CA GLY A 430 -8.95 -4.95 -7.05
C GLY A 430 -8.01 -3.76 -7.17
N LEU A 431 -6.70 -4.04 -7.32
CA LEU A 431 -5.64 -3.05 -7.49
C LEU A 431 -5.06 -3.13 -8.91
N LYS A 432 -5.28 -2.11 -9.74
CA LYS A 432 -4.88 -2.12 -11.16
C LYS A 432 -4.23 -0.80 -11.58
N ALA A 433 -3.16 -0.87 -12.37
CA ALA A 433 -2.49 0.31 -12.90
C ALA A 433 -3.47 1.11 -13.80
N GLY A 434 -3.45 2.44 -13.67
CA GLY A 434 -4.39 3.33 -14.36
C GLY A 434 -5.71 3.58 -13.62
N ASN A 435 -6.00 2.86 -12.53
CA ASN A 435 -7.10 3.22 -11.62
C ASN A 435 -6.77 4.50 -10.84
N ALA A 436 -7.78 5.14 -10.26
CA ALA A 436 -7.58 6.17 -9.24
C ALA A 436 -7.09 5.57 -7.91
N THR A 437 -6.24 6.32 -7.18
CA THR A 437 -5.87 6.04 -5.79
C THR A 437 -7.14 5.92 -4.92
N PRO A 438 -7.27 4.91 -4.03
CA PRO A 438 -6.27 3.93 -3.61
C PRO A 438 -6.22 2.61 -4.42
N HIS A 439 -6.99 2.47 -5.49
CA HIS A 439 -7.21 1.20 -6.22
C HIS A 439 -6.09 0.86 -7.22
N ILE A 440 -4.87 1.34 -6.97
CA ILE A 440 -3.65 1.08 -7.74
C ILE A 440 -2.79 0.02 -7.03
N PRO A 441 -1.93 -0.75 -7.72
CA PRO A 441 -0.89 -1.53 -7.07
C PRO A 441 0.03 -0.61 -6.26
N THR A 442 0.71 -1.19 -5.27
CA THR A 442 1.82 -0.49 -4.62
C THR A 442 2.93 -0.16 -5.64
N PRO A 443 3.57 1.02 -5.56
CA PRO A 443 4.81 1.32 -6.28
C PRO A 443 6.06 0.84 -5.52
N HIS A 444 5.94 0.48 -4.24
CA HIS A 444 7.00 -0.22 -3.51
C HIS A 444 7.08 -1.68 -3.96
N ARG A 445 8.27 -2.28 -3.87
CA ARG A 445 8.40 -3.75 -3.97
C ARG A 445 8.01 -4.40 -2.66
N PHE A 446 7.64 -5.67 -2.74
CA PHE A 446 7.69 -6.60 -1.62
C PHE A 446 9.13 -7.09 -1.41
N HIS A 447 9.47 -7.50 -0.20
CA HIS A 447 10.77 -8.11 0.11
C HIS A 447 10.54 -9.48 0.73
N TYR A 448 11.19 -10.51 0.22
CA TYR A 448 11.28 -11.82 0.87
C TYR A 448 12.73 -12.05 1.33
N VAL A 449 12.92 -12.38 2.60
CA VAL A 449 14.25 -12.48 3.22
C VAL A 449 14.43 -13.86 3.86
N GLU A 450 15.54 -14.55 3.56
CA GLU A 450 15.98 -15.67 4.41
C GLU A 450 16.46 -15.12 5.75
N LEU A 451 15.96 -15.65 6.86
CA LEU A 451 16.26 -15.15 8.20
C LEU A 451 16.88 -16.27 9.06
N PRO A 452 18.23 -16.39 9.09
CA PRO A 452 18.92 -17.51 9.75
C PRO A 452 18.66 -17.74 11.25
N PRO A 453 18.47 -16.72 12.12
CA PRO A 453 18.18 -16.95 13.53
C PRO A 453 16.71 -17.34 13.82
N TYR A 454 15.79 -17.21 12.86
CA TYR A 454 14.36 -17.44 13.09
C TYR A 454 14.05 -18.95 13.20
N ASP A 455 13.39 -19.35 14.29
CA ASP A 455 13.11 -20.75 14.64
C ASP A 455 11.71 -21.24 14.21
N GLY A 456 10.88 -20.34 13.66
CA GLY A 456 9.62 -20.68 13.02
C GLY A 456 9.79 -21.22 11.59
N TRP A 457 8.76 -21.07 10.76
CA TRP A 457 8.77 -21.52 9.37
C TRP A 457 8.87 -20.36 8.39
N MET A 458 7.83 -19.53 8.38
CA MET A 458 7.67 -18.32 7.56
C MET A 458 6.90 -17.28 8.38
N TYR A 459 7.02 -16.00 8.02
CA TYR A 459 6.11 -14.96 8.49
C TYR A 459 6.08 -13.75 7.54
N SER A 460 5.10 -12.87 7.76
CA SER A 460 4.97 -11.58 7.09
C SER A 460 4.71 -10.48 8.11
N TRP A 461 5.46 -9.39 8.03
CA TRP A 461 5.31 -8.24 8.92
C TRP A 461 5.60 -6.91 8.21
N GLN A 462 5.89 -5.85 8.96
CA GLN A 462 6.36 -4.59 8.40
C GLN A 462 7.61 -4.83 7.52
N TYR A 463 7.63 -4.19 6.36
CA TYR A 463 8.68 -4.19 5.32
C TYR A 463 8.92 -5.52 4.58
N ARG A 464 8.82 -6.67 5.24
CA ARG A 464 9.20 -7.98 4.67
C ARG A 464 8.23 -9.14 4.92
N MET A 465 8.32 -10.12 4.04
CA MET A 465 8.06 -11.54 4.31
C MET A 465 9.41 -12.21 4.62
N ALA A 466 9.40 -13.28 5.42
CA ALA A 466 10.60 -13.99 5.82
C ALA A 466 10.38 -15.51 5.88
N SER A 467 11.49 -16.27 5.85
CA SER A 467 11.50 -17.71 6.09
C SER A 467 12.79 -18.14 6.79
N ALA A 468 12.71 -19.13 7.68
CA ALA A 468 13.88 -19.72 8.33
C ALA A 468 14.84 -20.38 7.29
N SER A 469 16.11 -20.55 7.67
CA SER A 469 17.14 -21.26 6.85
C SER A 469 16.90 -22.76 6.66
N ALA A 470 15.79 -23.31 7.14
CA ALA A 470 15.38 -24.68 6.84
C ALA A 470 15.09 -24.82 5.33
N ASP A 471 15.73 -25.79 4.65
CA ASP A 471 15.62 -25.91 3.19
C ASP A 471 14.16 -26.05 2.71
N GLY A 472 13.28 -26.68 3.48
CA GLY A 472 11.86 -26.79 3.16
C GLY A 472 11.09 -25.46 3.21
N ALA A 473 11.57 -24.49 3.99
CA ALA A 473 10.96 -23.17 4.09
C ALA A 473 11.48 -22.22 3.00
N ILE A 474 12.80 -22.13 2.82
CA ILE A 474 13.39 -21.19 1.85
C ILE A 474 13.30 -21.67 0.38
N ARG A 475 13.24 -22.99 0.10
CA ARG A 475 13.18 -23.50 -1.28
C ARG A 475 11.92 -23.05 -2.05
N PRO A 476 10.69 -23.11 -1.51
CA PRO A 476 9.51 -22.53 -2.18
C PRO A 476 9.63 -21.04 -2.50
N VAL A 477 10.49 -20.29 -1.82
CA VAL A 477 10.76 -18.86 -2.10
C VAL A 477 11.75 -18.69 -3.26
N LEU A 478 12.79 -19.52 -3.30
CA LEU A 478 13.96 -19.37 -4.19
C LEU A 478 13.94 -20.25 -5.45
N ASN A 479 13.00 -21.18 -5.61
CA ASN A 479 12.98 -22.14 -6.71
C ASN A 479 11.69 -22.04 -7.55
N SER A 480 11.82 -21.80 -8.86
CA SER A 480 10.69 -21.52 -9.75
C SER A 480 9.69 -22.67 -9.84
N LYS A 481 10.17 -23.92 -9.77
CA LYS A 481 9.31 -25.11 -9.78
C LYS A 481 8.52 -25.24 -8.48
N THR A 482 9.17 -25.22 -7.31
CA THR A 482 8.42 -25.37 -6.04
C THR A 482 7.59 -24.14 -5.70
N LEU A 483 7.96 -22.94 -6.15
CA LEU A 483 7.09 -21.75 -6.05
C LEU A 483 5.79 -21.91 -6.85
N ARG A 484 5.79 -22.71 -7.92
CA ARG A 484 4.61 -23.01 -8.75
C ARG A 484 3.79 -24.18 -8.20
N GLU A 485 4.44 -25.26 -7.79
CA GLU A 485 3.79 -26.54 -7.48
C GLU A 485 3.49 -26.71 -5.96
N ASP A 486 4.27 -26.08 -5.09
CA ASP A 486 4.31 -26.25 -3.62
C ASP A 486 4.35 -24.88 -2.89
N GLY A 487 3.87 -23.83 -3.56
CA GLY A 487 4.08 -22.43 -3.14
C GLY A 487 3.17 -21.91 -2.03
N TRP A 488 2.38 -22.75 -1.36
CA TRP A 488 1.31 -22.27 -0.46
C TRP A 488 1.81 -21.33 0.64
N GLY A 489 2.98 -21.63 1.23
CA GLY A 489 3.64 -20.80 2.23
C GLY A 489 3.99 -19.40 1.72
N PRO A 490 4.86 -19.23 0.70
CA PRO A 490 5.18 -17.91 0.17
C PRO A 490 3.95 -17.14 -0.39
N TRP A 491 2.90 -17.82 -0.86
CA TRP A 491 1.64 -17.16 -1.24
C TRP A 491 0.81 -16.70 -0.01
N HIS A 492 0.91 -17.41 1.12
CA HIS A 492 0.25 -17.08 2.38
C HIS A 492 0.92 -15.84 3.01
N GLU A 493 2.25 -15.79 3.06
CA GLU A 493 2.97 -14.59 3.53
C GLU A 493 2.69 -13.35 2.68
N LEU A 494 2.59 -13.52 1.35
CA LEU A 494 2.13 -12.45 0.48
C LEU A 494 0.69 -12.04 0.80
N GLY A 495 -0.19 -13.00 1.11
CA GLY A 495 -1.55 -12.73 1.54
C GLY A 495 -1.65 -11.85 2.77
N HIS A 496 -0.80 -12.04 3.78
CA HIS A 496 -0.75 -11.18 4.96
C HIS A 496 -0.42 -9.72 4.62
N GLN A 497 0.42 -9.45 3.62
CA GLN A 497 0.66 -8.10 3.13
C GLN A 497 -0.57 -7.48 2.44
N TYR A 498 -1.46 -8.30 1.87
CA TYR A 498 -2.66 -7.88 1.15
C TYR A 498 -3.94 -7.81 2.00
N GLN A 499 -4.00 -8.51 3.13
CA GLN A 499 -5.17 -8.54 4.02
C GLN A 499 -5.70 -7.14 4.37
N MET A 500 -7.03 -7.01 4.33
CA MET A 500 -7.74 -5.77 4.64
C MET A 500 -8.42 -5.90 6.01
N SER A 501 -7.97 -5.10 6.98
CA SER A 501 -8.41 -5.22 8.38
C SER A 501 -9.93 -5.13 8.56
N THR A 502 -10.61 -4.35 7.73
CA THR A 502 -12.06 -4.12 7.80
C THR A 502 -12.96 -5.33 7.50
N PHE A 503 -12.38 -6.48 7.12
CA PHE A 503 -13.07 -7.78 7.10
C PHE A 503 -12.23 -8.94 7.69
N THR A 504 -11.16 -8.63 8.41
CA THR A 504 -10.31 -9.60 9.12
C THR A 504 -10.46 -9.37 10.63
N TRP A 505 -11.61 -9.77 11.17
CA TRP A 505 -11.90 -9.69 12.61
C TRP A 505 -11.11 -10.73 13.42
N THR A 506 -11.31 -10.77 14.74
CA THR A 506 -10.54 -11.64 15.66
C THR A 506 -10.57 -13.10 15.22
N ASP A 507 -9.43 -13.77 15.36
CA ASP A 507 -9.13 -15.13 14.92
C ASP A 507 -9.26 -15.39 13.40
N GLN A 508 -9.47 -14.36 12.56
CA GLN A 508 -9.58 -14.52 11.09
C GLN A 508 -8.31 -14.15 10.32
N THR A 509 -7.22 -13.75 10.99
CA THR A 509 -5.91 -13.49 10.37
C THR A 509 -5.44 -14.73 9.60
N GLU A 510 -5.39 -15.89 10.27
CA GLU A 510 -5.00 -17.18 9.70
C GLU A 510 -6.07 -17.80 8.78
N VAL A 511 -7.22 -17.14 8.62
CA VAL A 511 -8.35 -17.64 7.83
C VAL A 511 -8.40 -16.92 6.49
N THR A 512 -8.50 -15.59 6.52
CA THR A 512 -8.68 -14.75 5.33
C THR A 512 -7.41 -14.62 4.49
N VAL A 513 -6.22 -14.81 5.09
CA VAL A 513 -4.94 -14.87 4.37
C VAL A 513 -4.94 -15.94 3.27
N ASN A 514 -5.51 -17.12 3.57
CA ASN A 514 -5.51 -18.28 2.69
C ASN A 514 -6.33 -18.08 1.40
N LEU A 515 -7.16 -17.02 1.33
CA LEU A 515 -7.76 -16.59 0.07
C LEU A 515 -6.71 -16.24 -0.98
N THR A 516 -5.56 -15.67 -0.59
CA THR A 516 -4.48 -15.34 -1.53
C THR A 516 -3.83 -16.61 -2.05
N SER A 517 -3.49 -17.55 -1.17
CA SER A 517 -2.93 -18.86 -1.55
C SER A 517 -3.87 -19.64 -2.47
N ALA A 518 -5.16 -19.75 -2.14
CA ALA A 518 -6.15 -20.44 -2.98
C ALA A 518 -6.34 -19.75 -4.35
N TYR A 519 -6.35 -18.40 -4.39
CA TYR A 519 -6.48 -17.64 -5.62
C TYR A 519 -5.28 -17.82 -6.56
N VAL A 520 -4.06 -17.74 -6.01
CA VAL A 520 -2.82 -17.99 -6.74
C VAL A 520 -2.74 -19.44 -7.22
N GLN A 521 -3.01 -20.41 -6.34
CA GLN A 521 -3.01 -21.85 -6.67
C GLN A 521 -3.91 -22.16 -7.88
N ARG A 522 -5.17 -21.70 -7.82
CA ARG A 522 -6.16 -21.85 -8.89
C ARG A 522 -5.73 -21.14 -10.18
N ALA A 523 -5.20 -19.92 -10.08
CA ALA A 523 -4.75 -19.15 -11.25
C ALA A 523 -3.47 -19.69 -11.91
N LEU A 524 -2.62 -20.40 -11.15
CA LEU A 524 -1.47 -21.15 -11.67
C LEU A 524 -1.86 -22.54 -12.21
N GLY A 525 -3.14 -22.92 -12.14
CA GLY A 525 -3.67 -24.20 -12.65
C GLY A 525 -3.29 -25.41 -11.79
N GLN A 526 -2.96 -25.22 -10.52
CA GLN A 526 -2.65 -26.30 -9.59
C GLN A 526 -3.95 -26.91 -9.00
N PRO A 527 -3.94 -28.17 -8.55
CA PRO A 527 -5.04 -28.74 -7.77
C PRO A 527 -5.34 -27.90 -6.52
N SER A 528 -6.62 -27.73 -6.18
CA SER A 528 -7.01 -27.02 -4.96
C SER A 528 -6.56 -27.79 -3.72
N ARG A 529 -5.88 -27.09 -2.80
CA ARG A 529 -5.51 -27.60 -1.46
C ARG A 529 -6.74 -28.16 -0.73
N TYR A 530 -7.87 -27.45 -0.80
CA TYR A 530 -9.10 -27.81 -0.12
C TYR A 530 -9.71 -29.12 -0.63
N GLU A 531 -9.40 -29.50 -1.88
CA GLU A 531 -9.78 -30.79 -2.47
C GLU A 531 -8.80 -31.90 -2.05
N VAL A 532 -7.49 -31.69 -2.23
CA VAL A 532 -6.49 -32.76 -2.03
C VAL A 532 -6.17 -33.06 -0.56
N GLU A 533 -6.30 -32.08 0.33
CA GLU A 533 -6.14 -32.27 1.79
C GLU A 533 -7.47 -32.57 2.50
N GLY A 534 -8.56 -32.71 1.76
CA GLY A 534 -9.87 -33.10 2.32
C GLY A 534 -10.58 -32.01 3.12
N THR A 535 -10.15 -30.75 3.07
CA THR A 535 -10.83 -29.62 3.73
C THR A 535 -12.31 -29.56 3.38
N TRP A 536 -12.69 -29.79 2.12
CA TRP A 536 -14.10 -29.85 1.72
C TRP A 536 -14.90 -30.95 2.43
N THR A 537 -14.27 -32.08 2.75
CA THR A 537 -14.91 -33.15 3.54
C THR A 537 -15.21 -32.66 4.96
N ASN A 538 -14.26 -31.98 5.61
CA ASN A 538 -14.47 -31.37 6.93
C ASN A 538 -15.53 -30.26 6.88
N THR A 539 -15.50 -29.42 5.83
CA THR A 539 -16.49 -28.36 5.57
C THR A 539 -17.90 -28.91 5.44
N PHE A 540 -18.11 -29.95 4.64
CA PHE A 540 -19.43 -30.56 4.50
C PHE A 540 -19.83 -31.43 5.70
N ALA A 541 -18.90 -31.87 6.55
CA ALA A 541 -19.22 -32.46 7.85
C ALA A 541 -19.73 -31.40 8.83
N TYR A 542 -19.09 -30.21 8.87
CA TYR A 542 -19.54 -29.06 9.66
C TYR A 542 -20.91 -28.55 9.20
N LEU A 543 -21.11 -28.31 7.90
CA LEU A 543 -22.37 -27.79 7.35
C LEU A 543 -23.57 -28.74 7.52
N LYS A 544 -23.34 -30.02 7.81
CA LYS A 544 -24.39 -31.02 8.14
C LYS A 544 -24.79 -31.05 9.61
N GLN A 545 -24.09 -30.33 10.50
CA GLN A 545 -24.45 -30.29 11.92
C GLN A 545 -25.79 -29.55 12.11
N GLY A 546 -26.65 -30.04 13.01
CA GLY A 546 -27.98 -29.45 13.24
C GLY A 546 -27.93 -28.02 13.79
N THR A 547 -26.98 -27.75 14.68
CA THR A 547 -26.61 -26.41 15.16
C THR A 547 -25.18 -26.12 14.70
N ARG A 548 -24.90 -24.90 14.25
CA ARG A 548 -23.59 -24.47 13.73
C ARG A 548 -23.25 -23.09 14.28
N ASP A 549 -22.00 -22.94 14.68
CA ASP A 549 -21.40 -21.70 15.18
C ASP A 549 -20.07 -21.52 14.45
N PHE A 550 -19.87 -20.37 13.79
CA PHE A 550 -18.66 -20.09 13.02
C PHE A 550 -17.47 -19.74 13.93
N ALA A 551 -17.71 -19.05 15.05
CA ALA A 551 -16.67 -18.65 15.99
C ALA A 551 -16.11 -19.86 16.75
N ALA A 552 -16.96 -20.84 17.06
CA ALA A 552 -16.55 -22.09 17.70
C ALA A 552 -15.79 -23.06 16.77
N GLN A 553 -15.74 -22.82 15.45
CA GLN A 553 -15.00 -23.68 14.52
C GLN A 553 -13.48 -23.47 14.67
N LYS A 554 -12.77 -24.54 15.06
CA LYS A 554 -11.33 -24.53 15.32
C LYS A 554 -10.46 -24.80 14.08
N ASP A 555 -11.01 -25.46 13.07
CA ASP A 555 -10.32 -25.69 11.80
C ASP A 555 -10.33 -24.39 10.96
N LEU A 556 -9.16 -23.74 10.86
CA LEU A 556 -8.97 -22.49 10.12
C LEU A 556 -9.21 -22.65 8.62
N PHE A 557 -8.98 -23.84 8.04
CA PHE A 557 -9.23 -24.09 6.62
C PHE A 557 -10.72 -24.32 6.35
N VAL A 558 -11.44 -24.97 7.27
CA VAL A 558 -12.92 -25.02 7.22
C VAL A 558 -13.52 -23.62 7.34
N ARG A 559 -13.00 -22.74 8.20
CA ARG A 559 -13.40 -21.32 8.20
C ARG A 559 -13.04 -20.61 6.89
N ALA A 560 -11.88 -20.90 6.30
CA ALA A 560 -11.43 -20.28 5.03
C ALA A 560 -12.34 -20.66 3.85
N THR A 561 -12.87 -21.89 3.82
CA THR A 561 -13.80 -22.31 2.77
C THR A 561 -15.11 -21.51 2.74
N MET A 562 -15.57 -20.93 3.87
CA MET A 562 -16.70 -19.99 3.87
C MET A 562 -16.40 -18.78 2.98
N PHE A 563 -15.25 -18.13 3.20
CA PHE A 563 -14.84 -16.98 2.40
C PHE A 563 -14.65 -17.39 0.93
N TRP A 564 -13.99 -18.52 0.68
CA TRP A 564 -13.72 -19.00 -0.67
C TRP A 564 -14.98 -19.34 -1.48
N GLN A 565 -16.05 -19.85 -0.84
CA GLN A 565 -17.32 -20.13 -1.52
C GLN A 565 -17.97 -18.89 -2.15
N LEU A 566 -17.69 -17.69 -1.64
CA LEU A 566 -18.19 -16.44 -2.23
C LEU A 566 -17.47 -16.13 -3.57
N ASP A 567 -16.16 -16.37 -3.67
CA ASP A 567 -15.42 -16.29 -4.94
C ASP A 567 -15.91 -17.38 -5.91
N LEU A 568 -16.08 -18.62 -5.45
CA LEU A 568 -16.60 -19.71 -6.28
C LEU A 568 -17.99 -19.39 -6.85
N ALA A 569 -18.88 -18.77 -6.07
CA ALA A 569 -20.26 -18.45 -6.47
C ALA A 569 -20.39 -17.17 -7.32
N PHE A 570 -19.65 -16.09 -6.99
CA PHE A 570 -19.81 -14.76 -7.58
C PHE A 570 -18.65 -14.29 -8.46
N GLY A 571 -17.60 -15.11 -8.60
CA GLY A 571 -16.55 -14.97 -9.59
C GLY A 571 -15.23 -14.44 -9.03
N ARG A 572 -14.17 -14.58 -9.85
CA ARG A 572 -12.78 -14.20 -9.52
C ARG A 572 -12.58 -12.73 -9.13
N ASP A 573 -13.52 -11.85 -9.47
CA ASP A 573 -13.46 -10.43 -9.15
C ASP A 573 -14.36 -10.05 -7.95
N PHE A 574 -14.99 -11.02 -7.27
CA PHE A 574 -15.81 -10.78 -6.08
C PHE A 574 -15.03 -10.06 -4.98
N TYR A 575 -13.84 -10.58 -4.62
CA TYR A 575 -12.97 -9.92 -3.63
C TYR A 575 -12.38 -8.60 -4.12
N ALA A 576 -12.28 -8.41 -5.45
CA ALA A 576 -11.81 -7.17 -6.04
C ALA A 576 -12.84 -6.05 -5.90
N LYS A 577 -14.12 -6.37 -6.17
CA LYS A 577 -15.29 -5.53 -5.92
C LYS A 577 -15.46 -5.23 -4.42
N LEU A 578 -15.34 -6.24 -3.57
CA LEU A 578 -15.47 -6.10 -2.12
C LEU A 578 -14.38 -5.19 -1.53
N GLY A 579 -13.11 -5.43 -1.89
CA GLY A 579 -12.01 -4.57 -1.48
C GLY A 579 -12.16 -3.14 -1.99
N ALA A 580 -12.70 -2.95 -3.20
CA ALA A 580 -13.00 -1.62 -3.72
C ALA A 580 -14.11 -0.91 -2.91
N ASN A 581 -15.21 -1.58 -2.57
CA ASN A 581 -16.25 -1.02 -1.69
C ASN A 581 -15.67 -0.55 -0.35
N TYR A 582 -14.94 -1.42 0.35
CA TYR A 582 -14.38 -1.11 1.66
C TYR A 582 -13.40 0.09 1.62
N ARG A 583 -12.54 0.18 0.59
CA ARG A 583 -11.64 1.33 0.41
C ARG A 583 -12.40 2.64 0.15
N ASN A 584 -13.53 2.56 -0.57
CA ASN A 584 -14.42 3.69 -0.85
C ASN A 584 -15.30 4.12 0.34
N LEU A 585 -15.45 3.30 1.39
CA LEU A 585 -16.18 3.72 2.60
C LEU A 585 -15.46 4.91 3.26
N PRO A 586 -16.18 6.01 3.58
CA PRO A 586 -15.66 7.08 4.44
C PRO A 586 -15.13 6.52 5.76
N ALA A 587 -14.08 7.11 6.32
CA ALA A 587 -13.42 6.57 7.51
C ALA A 587 -14.39 6.35 8.71
N ALA A 588 -15.33 7.27 8.92
CA ALA A 588 -16.37 7.17 9.96
C ALA A 588 -17.48 6.14 9.70
N GLN A 589 -17.49 5.49 8.52
CA GLN A 589 -18.43 4.42 8.17
C GLN A 589 -17.76 3.04 8.11
N ARG A 590 -16.43 2.96 8.27
CA ARG A 590 -15.71 1.68 8.32
C ARG A 590 -16.05 0.98 9.64
N PRO A 591 -16.24 -0.36 9.63
CA PRO A 591 -16.51 -1.08 10.86
C PRO A 591 -15.27 -1.08 11.76
N SER A 592 -15.49 -1.27 13.05
CA SER A 592 -14.44 -1.35 14.07
C SER A 592 -14.92 -2.26 15.20
N GLY A 593 -14.21 -3.36 15.39
CA GLY A 593 -14.56 -4.41 16.35
C GLY A 593 -15.43 -5.50 15.72
N ASP A 594 -15.13 -6.72 16.14
CA ASP A 594 -15.67 -8.00 15.70
C ASP A 594 -17.10 -7.99 15.14
N ASP A 595 -18.08 -7.56 15.92
CA ASP A 595 -19.48 -7.68 15.53
C ASP A 595 -19.88 -6.61 14.51
N ALA A 596 -19.30 -5.41 14.57
CA ALA A 596 -19.47 -4.42 13.52
C ALA A 596 -18.83 -4.89 12.20
N GLU A 597 -17.70 -5.58 12.27
CA GLU A 597 -16.97 -6.13 11.12
C GLU A 597 -17.72 -7.28 10.47
N LYS A 598 -18.20 -8.26 11.25
CA LYS A 598 -19.07 -9.37 10.79
C LYS A 598 -20.35 -8.83 10.13
N GLN A 599 -21.06 -7.91 10.81
CA GLN A 599 -22.31 -7.35 10.29
C GLN A 599 -22.09 -6.47 9.05
N MET A 600 -20.98 -5.74 8.95
CA MET A 600 -20.64 -5.01 7.73
C MET A 600 -20.24 -5.98 6.59
N PHE A 601 -19.51 -7.05 6.89
CA PHE A 601 -19.14 -8.06 5.89
C PHE A 601 -20.38 -8.68 5.25
N ILE A 602 -21.41 -9.01 6.04
CA ILE A 602 -22.71 -9.47 5.54
C ILE A 602 -23.35 -8.45 4.57
N VAL A 603 -23.33 -7.15 4.91
CA VAL A 603 -23.89 -6.09 4.05
C VAL A 603 -23.09 -5.89 2.76
N GLU A 604 -21.76 -5.79 2.85
CA GLU A 604 -20.91 -5.48 1.69
C GLU A 604 -20.79 -6.67 0.73
N THR A 605 -20.68 -7.90 1.24
CA THR A 605 -20.74 -9.11 0.40
C THR A 605 -22.07 -9.23 -0.33
N SER A 606 -23.18 -8.96 0.35
CA SER A 606 -24.52 -8.93 -0.26
C SER A 606 -24.65 -7.82 -1.32
N ARG A 607 -24.09 -6.62 -1.07
CA ARG A 607 -24.05 -5.53 -2.06
C ARG A 607 -23.25 -5.91 -3.31
N VAL A 608 -22.11 -6.57 -3.14
CA VAL A 608 -21.24 -7.00 -4.25
C VAL A 608 -21.85 -8.16 -5.04
N ALA A 609 -22.52 -9.10 -4.38
CA ALA A 609 -23.24 -10.19 -5.03
C ALA A 609 -24.49 -9.71 -5.79
N GLY A 610 -25.19 -8.68 -5.28
CA GLY A 610 -26.53 -8.30 -5.73
C GLY A 610 -27.65 -9.22 -5.19
N TYR A 611 -27.32 -10.04 -4.19
CA TYR A 611 -28.22 -10.98 -3.51
C TYR A 611 -28.16 -10.75 -2.00
N ASP A 612 -29.28 -10.94 -1.30
CA ASP A 612 -29.28 -11.07 0.16
C ASP A 612 -28.65 -12.41 0.55
N LEU A 613 -27.44 -12.36 1.12
CA LEU A 613 -26.66 -13.54 1.52
C LEU A 613 -27.01 -14.04 2.93
N THR A 614 -28.05 -13.53 3.58
CA THR A 614 -28.54 -14.01 4.88
C THR A 614 -28.73 -15.54 4.93
N PRO A 615 -29.28 -16.23 3.90
CA PRO A 615 -29.35 -17.69 3.90
C PRO A 615 -27.97 -18.37 3.96
N PHE A 616 -26.96 -17.80 3.30
CA PHE A 616 -25.58 -18.31 3.30
C PHE A 616 -24.89 -18.11 4.67
N PHE A 617 -25.02 -16.93 5.28
CA PHE A 617 -24.43 -16.68 6.60
C PHE A 617 -25.11 -17.50 7.71
N ASN A 618 -26.44 -17.68 7.64
CA ASN A 618 -27.16 -18.60 8.53
C ASN A 618 -26.79 -20.08 8.27
N ALA A 619 -26.52 -20.48 7.02
CA ALA A 619 -25.99 -21.81 6.72
C ALA A 619 -24.61 -22.01 7.35
N TRP A 620 -23.78 -20.97 7.44
CA TRP A 620 -22.45 -21.01 8.05
C TRP A 620 -22.41 -20.71 9.56
N GLY A 621 -23.54 -20.47 10.22
CA GLY A 621 -23.57 -20.20 11.67
C GLY A 621 -23.06 -18.81 12.07
N ILE A 622 -23.20 -17.81 11.18
CA ILE A 622 -22.96 -16.39 11.46
C ILE A 622 -24.31 -15.67 11.57
N PRO A 623 -24.75 -15.24 12.77
CA PRO A 623 -26.06 -14.60 12.93
C PRO A 623 -26.19 -13.26 12.21
N VAL A 624 -27.29 -13.07 11.47
CA VAL A 624 -27.67 -11.77 10.91
C VAL A 624 -28.54 -11.02 11.92
N THR A 625 -28.12 -9.82 12.33
CA THR A 625 -28.90 -9.00 13.28
C THR A 625 -30.10 -8.33 12.58
N ALA A 626 -31.16 -7.99 13.34
CA ALA A 626 -32.32 -7.28 12.82
C ALA A 626 -31.95 -5.93 12.16
N THR A 627 -30.94 -5.23 12.70
CA THR A 627 -30.37 -4.01 12.11
C THR A 627 -29.74 -4.26 10.74
N THR A 628 -29.04 -5.39 10.57
CA THR A 628 -28.46 -5.81 9.28
C THR A 628 -29.54 -6.22 8.28
N GLN A 629 -30.53 -7.03 8.69
CA GLN A 629 -31.65 -7.39 7.81
C GLN A 629 -32.41 -6.14 7.34
N THR A 630 -32.62 -5.16 8.23
CA THR A 630 -33.26 -3.89 7.87
C THR A 630 -32.45 -3.13 6.80
N LYS A 631 -31.10 -3.14 6.87
CA LYS A 631 -30.24 -2.57 5.82
C LYS A 631 -30.37 -3.32 4.49
N LEU A 632 -30.31 -4.66 4.53
CA LEU A 632 -30.40 -5.53 3.35
C LEU A 632 -31.75 -5.37 2.63
N ASN A 633 -32.85 -5.34 3.37
CA ASN A 633 -34.19 -5.07 2.84
C ASN A 633 -34.27 -3.71 2.10
N GLY A 634 -33.56 -2.69 2.60
CA GLY A 634 -33.47 -1.37 1.98
C GLY A 634 -32.59 -1.29 0.73
N MET A 635 -31.88 -2.35 0.38
CA MET A 635 -30.93 -2.38 -0.76
C MET A 635 -31.51 -3.00 -2.05
N ALA A 636 -32.78 -3.42 -2.06
CA ALA A 636 -33.47 -4.01 -3.22
C ALA A 636 -32.73 -5.21 -3.86
N LEU A 637 -32.07 -6.01 -3.02
CA LEU A 637 -31.31 -7.19 -3.44
C LEU A 637 -32.22 -8.34 -3.89
N LYS A 638 -31.71 -9.25 -4.71
CA LYS A 638 -32.38 -10.51 -5.03
C LYS A 638 -32.34 -11.47 -3.84
N THR A 639 -33.37 -12.28 -3.62
CA THR A 639 -33.31 -13.38 -2.65
C THR A 639 -32.34 -14.46 -3.13
N LEU A 640 -31.41 -14.88 -2.27
CA LEU A 640 -30.59 -16.07 -2.54
C LEU A 640 -31.40 -17.35 -2.26
N THR A 641 -31.83 -18.05 -3.31
CA THR A 641 -32.51 -19.35 -3.20
C THR A 641 -31.57 -20.54 -3.24
N ASP A 642 -30.42 -20.39 -3.92
CA ASP A 642 -29.50 -21.49 -4.18
C ASP A 642 -28.51 -21.72 -3.03
N PRO A 643 -28.25 -22.99 -2.63
CA PRO A 643 -27.37 -23.31 -1.51
C PRO A 643 -25.88 -23.23 -1.91
N ILE A 644 -25.38 -22.01 -2.14
CA ILE A 644 -23.97 -21.76 -2.54
C ILE A 644 -22.95 -22.29 -1.54
N TRP A 645 -23.37 -22.53 -0.30
CA TRP A 645 -22.57 -23.20 0.74
C TRP A 645 -22.28 -24.68 0.44
N LEU A 646 -22.82 -25.23 -0.65
CA LEU A 646 -22.47 -26.56 -1.17
C LEU A 646 -21.43 -26.54 -2.31
N ASN A 647 -20.96 -25.36 -2.74
CA ASN A 647 -19.90 -25.23 -3.74
C ASN A 647 -18.55 -25.76 -3.21
N ARG A 648 -17.78 -26.42 -4.09
CA ARG A 648 -16.36 -26.79 -3.92
C ARG A 648 -15.61 -26.56 -5.23
N ASP A 649 -14.28 -26.53 -5.24
CA ASP A 649 -13.48 -26.24 -6.45
C ASP A 649 -13.77 -27.20 -7.62
N SER A 650 -13.88 -28.50 -7.33
CA SER A 650 -14.16 -29.57 -8.31
C SER A 650 -15.61 -29.61 -8.78
N ASN A 651 -16.54 -28.99 -8.04
CA ASN A 651 -17.94 -28.89 -8.40
C ASN A 651 -18.57 -27.62 -7.81
N VAL A 652 -18.43 -26.52 -8.56
CA VAL A 652 -19.15 -25.27 -8.30
C VAL A 652 -20.51 -25.38 -8.97
N ALA A 653 -21.50 -25.90 -8.24
CA ALA A 653 -22.85 -26.16 -8.74
C ALA A 653 -23.69 -24.88 -8.93
N TYR A 654 -23.43 -23.83 -8.14
CA TYR A 654 -24.20 -22.59 -8.12
C TYR A 654 -23.30 -21.39 -8.44
N LYS A 655 -23.58 -20.70 -9.55
CA LYS A 655 -22.76 -19.60 -10.11
C LYS A 655 -23.63 -18.44 -10.57
N PHE A 656 -23.11 -17.22 -10.43
CA PHE A 656 -23.83 -15.97 -10.70
C PHE A 656 -23.00 -14.96 -11.54
N TYR A 657 -22.06 -15.45 -12.35
CA TYR A 657 -21.15 -14.68 -13.21
C TYR A 657 -20.97 -15.36 -14.58
#